data_AF-A0A914SNI8-F1
#
_entry.id   AF-A0A914SNI8-F1
#
_cell.length_a   1.000
_cell.length_b   1.000
_cell.length_c   1.000
_cell.angle_alpha   90.00
_cell.angle_beta   90.00
_cell.angle_gamma   90.00
#
_symmetry.space_group_name_H-M   'P 1'
#
loop_
_entity.id
_entity.type
_entity.pdbx_description
1 polymer ?
#
loop_
_entity_poly.entity_id
_entity_poly.type
_entity_poly.pdbx_seq_one_letter_code
_entity_poly.pdbx_strand_id
1 'polypeptide(L)'
;MADNVLVIGSGGREHALAWKLSQSPFVGKIFIAPENATEFSCGNEIPNLDDIEVVKKFCQKYFIKLVVIGPEKQICDGWEEELSKISKVFAPSQKASQIEASKSFAKDFMKSQKIPTAGYKTFSFITDAAEYIKNSNFSTFVIKEDGLCAGKGVFIVNSKEAAHEKLYTLTISSKSPIIIEEFLEGFEISALCFSDGKNIQIMPFSQDHKRAFEGDRGENTGGMGAIAPLFLSESMEKEIKEILQKTVHALKDQGVEYKGVLYAGLMITKNGPKVLEYNCRFGDPETQVLLRLLNSDLYQICLACCNGNLNEIQIEWSNKCAIGFVIASNGYPNSFTKGAEISGIPVDSDEVVTFFAGVKKSADETLQNSGGRVLCVTAIGKSFYDAKTKALEVVEKINFSEKFYRRDIGRFVMSKRNPMSYESAGVNITEGNALVDSIKSACKITLIPGTEQIGGFGALIDLKKAGFTDPLLVLGMDGVGTKLEIASEVGSFSSLGYDLVGMCVNDVLCHGAAPIAFLDYYVTGKLKKEEAAEVICGIAKACKEVGAALVGGETAEMPGVYSPKQWDLAGCCIAAKEREWPTLPEFDNIRIDDIIIGIASNGLHSNGFSLVRKIFRESGITFDKPTPWNANNTFGDELLRPTKLYVKPLLQLVTSNQIKALAHITGGGLIENVPRILPQTLSAEIDCKKLHILEIFKWLQKAGDIEAKEMFRTFNCGIGMVAVLDQSKASFVLAEIEKAGIHAYEIGKICKKSESGKSIKLQNIEDVFDFGDAGIVVQKRANVAVFISGTGSNMINLINLASNPSSHCTIRLVICNKPEAKGLERARERGIEAICIPHGDDRHVFEEKIHQELIKRDIDFICLAGFMRILTGEFTQKWANRIINIHPSLLPSFKGKDAVKLALEAGVKITGCTAHFVSEEVDAGKIIAQDVVAVEDNDDEKTLHAKIQEKEHSMFPKVMEIVAKSIVFGI
;
A
#
# COMPACT_ATOMS: atom_id res chain seq x y z
N MET A 1 -33.04 22.28 4.67
CA MET A 1 -33.54 21.47 3.54
C MET A 1 -32.37 21.28 2.59
N ALA A 2 -32.22 20.10 2.00
CA ALA A 2 -31.19 19.86 1.00
C ALA A 2 -31.50 20.68 -0.27
N ASP A 3 -30.45 21.15 -0.95
CA ASP A 3 -30.54 22.06 -2.09
C ASP A 3 -30.79 21.27 -3.40
N ASN A 4 -31.59 21.85 -4.31
CA ASN A 4 -31.82 21.26 -5.62
C ASN A 4 -30.82 21.80 -6.64
N VAL A 5 -30.35 20.92 -7.53
CA VAL A 5 -29.31 21.25 -8.53
C VAL A 5 -29.81 20.91 -9.93
N LEU A 6 -29.53 21.80 -10.89
CA LEU A 6 -29.80 21.57 -12.31
C LEU A 6 -28.48 21.49 -13.08
N VAL A 7 -28.27 20.41 -13.82
CA VAL A 7 -27.16 20.24 -14.75
C VAL A 7 -27.68 20.41 -16.18
N ILE A 8 -27.09 21.33 -16.94
CA ILE A 8 -27.45 21.59 -18.34
C ILE A 8 -26.51 20.80 -19.25
N GLY A 9 -27.08 20.05 -20.19
CA GLY A 9 -26.47 19.16 -21.18
C GLY A 9 -26.95 17.71 -21.03
N SER A 10 -26.58 16.83 -21.97
CA SER A 10 -27.07 15.45 -22.03
C SER A 10 -25.97 14.40 -22.30
N GLY A 11 -24.70 14.79 -22.22
CA GLY A 11 -23.56 13.91 -22.52
C GLY A 11 -23.02 13.17 -21.30
N GLY A 12 -21.96 12.41 -21.53
CA GLY A 12 -21.28 11.65 -20.47
C GLY A 12 -20.64 12.55 -19.41
N ARG A 13 -20.21 13.75 -19.81
CA ARG A 13 -19.76 14.79 -18.88
C ARG A 13 -20.86 15.22 -17.92
N GLU A 14 -22.06 15.51 -18.41
CA GLU A 14 -23.17 15.94 -17.55
C GLU A 14 -23.64 14.82 -16.63
N HIS A 15 -23.63 13.59 -17.12
CA HIS A 15 -23.88 12.44 -16.25
C HIS A 15 -22.82 12.31 -15.15
N ALA A 16 -21.52 12.46 -15.46
CA ALA A 16 -20.47 12.45 -14.44
C ALA A 16 -20.57 13.60 -13.42
N LEU A 17 -20.99 14.79 -13.86
CA LEU A 17 -21.27 15.93 -12.99
C LEU A 17 -22.44 15.62 -12.04
N ALA A 18 -23.57 15.15 -12.57
CA ALA A 18 -24.74 14.76 -11.78
C ALA A 18 -24.41 13.63 -10.79
N TRP A 19 -23.71 12.59 -11.25
CA TRP A 19 -23.21 11.50 -10.43
C TRP A 19 -22.37 12.01 -9.25
N LYS A 20 -21.42 12.94 -9.50
CA LYS A 20 -20.56 13.44 -8.43
C LYS A 20 -21.30 14.39 -7.48
N LEU A 21 -22.19 15.24 -8.00
CA LEU A 21 -23.03 16.13 -7.20
C LEU A 21 -24.01 15.34 -6.31
N SER A 22 -24.47 14.16 -6.75
CA SER A 22 -25.40 13.31 -5.99
C SER A 22 -24.82 12.75 -4.71
N GLN A 23 -23.49 12.73 -4.60
CA GLN A 23 -22.77 12.26 -3.42
C GLN A 23 -22.65 13.33 -2.33
N SER A 24 -23.00 14.59 -2.64
CA SER A 24 -22.95 15.68 -1.67
C SER A 24 -24.07 15.52 -0.64
N PRO A 25 -23.79 15.59 0.68
CA PRO A 25 -24.83 15.55 1.71
C PRO A 25 -25.71 16.81 1.71
N PHE A 26 -25.33 17.86 0.97
CA PHE A 26 -26.10 19.10 0.85
C PHE A 26 -27.10 19.09 -0.31
N VAL A 27 -26.98 18.13 -1.23
CA VAL A 27 -27.79 18.06 -2.43
C VAL A 27 -28.96 17.10 -2.23
N GLY A 28 -30.18 17.57 -2.52
CA GLY A 28 -31.43 16.82 -2.42
C GLY A 28 -31.81 16.18 -3.75
N LYS A 29 -32.37 16.98 -4.66
CA LYS A 29 -32.72 16.52 -6.01
C LYS A 29 -31.76 17.08 -7.06
N ILE A 30 -31.37 16.22 -7.99
CA ILE A 30 -30.59 16.60 -9.17
C ILE A 30 -31.46 16.41 -10.41
N PHE A 31 -31.42 17.41 -11.28
CA PHE A 31 -32.09 17.40 -12.57
C PHE A 31 -31.04 17.54 -13.66
N ILE A 32 -31.18 16.77 -14.75
CA ILE A 32 -30.41 16.98 -15.98
C ILE A 32 -31.37 17.47 -17.07
N ALA A 33 -30.98 18.50 -17.82
CA ALA A 33 -31.74 19.02 -18.95
C ALA A 33 -30.87 19.12 -20.20
N PRO A 34 -31.31 18.62 -21.39
CA PRO A 34 -32.61 18.02 -21.64
C PRO A 34 -32.69 16.61 -21.06
N GLU A 35 -33.85 15.97 -21.21
CA GLU A 35 -34.05 14.59 -20.80
C GLU A 35 -33.00 13.65 -21.43
N ASN A 36 -32.49 12.73 -20.63
CA ASN A 36 -31.55 11.70 -21.04
C ASN A 36 -31.91 10.35 -20.39
N ALA A 37 -31.18 9.30 -20.72
CA ALA A 37 -31.45 7.95 -20.21
C ALA A 37 -30.92 7.67 -18.79
N THR A 38 -30.46 8.70 -18.06
CA THR A 38 -29.89 8.52 -16.71
C THR A 38 -30.98 8.49 -15.64
N GLU A 39 -30.62 8.00 -14.45
CA GLU A 39 -31.45 8.01 -13.24
C GLU A 39 -31.81 9.41 -12.74
N PHE A 40 -31.09 10.45 -13.21
CA PHE A 40 -31.35 11.85 -12.88
C PHE A 40 -32.42 12.50 -13.79
N SER A 41 -33.00 11.74 -14.74
CA SER A 41 -34.13 12.19 -15.52
C SER A 41 -35.42 12.15 -14.70
N CYS A 42 -36.11 13.29 -14.61
CA CYS A 42 -37.41 13.47 -13.97
C CYS A 42 -38.60 13.53 -14.96
N GLY A 43 -38.51 12.88 -16.13
CA GLY A 43 -39.61 12.72 -17.10
C GLY A 43 -40.09 14.03 -17.75
N ASN A 44 -41.36 14.06 -18.19
CA ASN A 44 -41.99 15.11 -19.04
C ASN A 44 -41.93 16.57 -18.52
N GLU A 45 -41.40 16.83 -17.32
CA GLU A 45 -41.26 18.18 -16.75
C GLU A 45 -39.89 18.84 -17.03
N ILE A 46 -38.95 18.13 -17.68
CA ILE A 46 -37.61 18.67 -18.00
C ILE A 46 -37.67 19.71 -19.12
N PRO A 47 -37.02 20.88 -18.98
CA PRO A 47 -37.04 21.94 -19.98
C PRO A 47 -36.24 21.59 -21.23
N ASN A 48 -36.69 22.06 -22.40
CA ASN A 48 -35.89 22.04 -23.62
C ASN A 48 -34.73 23.06 -23.51
N LEU A 49 -33.56 22.74 -24.05
CA LEU A 49 -32.37 23.59 -24.03
C LEU A 49 -32.34 24.70 -25.09
N ASP A 50 -33.41 24.87 -25.87
CA ASP A 50 -33.50 25.94 -26.86
C ASP A 50 -34.18 27.22 -26.35
N ASP A 51 -34.80 27.19 -25.17
CA ASP A 51 -35.52 28.32 -24.59
C ASP A 51 -35.13 28.57 -23.12
N ILE A 52 -34.34 29.62 -22.91
CA ILE A 52 -33.87 30.01 -21.58
C ILE A 52 -35.02 30.42 -20.64
N GLU A 53 -36.13 30.95 -21.15
CA GLU A 53 -37.26 31.35 -20.32
C GLU A 53 -37.98 30.14 -19.72
N VAL A 54 -37.99 29.01 -20.44
CA VAL A 54 -38.51 27.73 -19.91
C VAL A 54 -37.58 27.22 -18.79
N VAL A 55 -36.26 27.32 -18.98
CA VAL A 55 -35.28 26.93 -17.94
C VAL A 55 -35.40 27.82 -16.70
N LYS A 56 -35.58 29.14 -16.85
CA LYS A 56 -35.81 30.06 -15.72
C LYS A 56 -37.05 29.69 -14.91
N LYS A 57 -38.17 29.45 -15.59
CA LYS A 57 -39.42 29.01 -14.94
C LYS A 57 -39.24 27.69 -14.21
N PHE A 58 -38.49 26.76 -14.78
CA PHE A 58 -38.13 25.50 -14.13
C PHE A 58 -37.30 25.75 -12.85
N CYS A 59 -36.25 26.57 -12.93
CA CYS A 59 -35.43 26.92 -11.78
C CYS A 59 -36.24 27.51 -10.62
N GLN A 60 -37.21 28.37 -10.94
CA GLN A 60 -38.12 28.95 -9.95
C GLN A 60 -39.10 27.90 -9.38
N LYS A 61 -39.72 27.08 -10.23
CA LYS A 61 -40.69 26.04 -9.84
C LYS A 61 -40.08 25.02 -8.87
N TYR A 62 -38.84 24.60 -9.11
CA TYR A 62 -38.16 23.58 -8.29
C TYR A 62 -37.16 24.15 -7.28
N PHE A 63 -37.13 25.46 -7.08
CA PHE A 63 -36.22 26.13 -6.14
C PHE A 63 -34.76 25.70 -6.36
N ILE A 64 -34.30 25.72 -7.61
CA ILE A 64 -32.94 25.32 -7.97
C ILE A 64 -31.94 26.30 -7.33
N LYS A 65 -31.05 25.76 -6.50
CA LYS A 65 -30.03 26.54 -5.80
C LYS A 65 -28.81 26.78 -6.68
N LEU A 66 -28.40 25.75 -7.42
CA LEU A 66 -27.21 25.74 -8.26
C LEU A 66 -27.56 25.21 -9.65
N VAL A 67 -27.13 25.93 -10.68
CA VAL A 67 -27.14 25.48 -12.08
C VAL A 67 -25.70 25.24 -12.52
N VAL A 68 -25.41 24.07 -13.08
CA VAL A 68 -24.09 23.73 -13.65
C VAL A 68 -24.25 23.61 -15.16
N ILE A 69 -23.59 24.47 -15.94
CA ILE A 69 -23.68 24.41 -17.41
C ILE A 69 -22.50 23.61 -17.95
N GLY A 70 -22.80 22.44 -18.53
CA GLY A 70 -21.80 21.57 -19.13
C GLY A 70 -21.39 21.96 -20.56
N PRO A 71 -22.31 22.16 -21.51
CA PRO A 71 -21.99 22.45 -22.91
C PRO A 71 -21.63 23.92 -23.15
N GLU A 72 -20.72 24.14 -24.09
CA GLU A 72 -20.20 25.45 -24.46
C GLU A 72 -21.26 26.38 -25.09
N LYS A 73 -22.23 25.83 -25.83
CA LYS A 73 -23.24 26.61 -26.57
C LYS A 73 -24.01 27.54 -25.63
N GLN A 74 -24.61 27.00 -24.58
CA GLN A 74 -25.43 27.78 -23.62
C GLN A 74 -24.60 28.86 -22.91
N ILE A 75 -23.32 28.60 -22.65
CA ILE A 75 -22.39 29.58 -22.08
C ILE A 75 -22.17 30.72 -23.08
N CYS A 76 -21.92 30.40 -24.36
CA CYS A 76 -21.73 31.38 -25.43
C CYS A 76 -23.00 32.16 -25.78
N ASP A 77 -24.18 31.58 -25.53
CA ASP A 77 -25.48 32.24 -25.68
C ASP A 77 -25.82 33.16 -24.48
N GLY A 78 -24.95 33.23 -23.47
CA GLY A 78 -25.10 34.13 -22.32
C GLY A 78 -26.07 33.66 -21.25
N TRP A 79 -26.28 32.34 -21.14
CA TRP A 79 -27.23 31.79 -20.18
C TRP A 79 -26.84 32.04 -18.71
N GLU A 80 -25.55 32.15 -18.43
CA GLU A 80 -25.04 32.47 -17.10
C GLU A 80 -25.63 33.79 -16.58
N GLU A 81 -25.55 34.87 -17.37
CA GLU A 81 -26.00 36.21 -16.96
C GLU A 81 -27.50 36.25 -16.66
N GLU A 82 -28.28 35.47 -17.41
CA GLU A 82 -29.73 35.42 -17.28
C GLU A 82 -30.21 34.51 -16.14
N LEU A 83 -29.54 33.37 -15.91
CA LEU A 83 -29.87 32.42 -14.83
C LEU A 83 -29.31 32.86 -13.47
N SER A 84 -28.21 33.62 -13.45
CA SER A 84 -27.61 34.17 -12.23
C SER A 84 -28.52 35.15 -11.48
N LYS A 85 -29.57 35.66 -12.16
CA LYS A 85 -30.63 36.49 -11.54
C LYS A 85 -31.55 35.70 -10.60
N ILE A 86 -31.57 34.37 -10.70
CA ILE A 86 -32.51 33.50 -9.96
C ILE A 86 -31.81 32.38 -9.18
N SER A 87 -30.69 31.86 -9.66
CA SER A 87 -29.93 30.75 -9.05
C SER A 87 -28.44 31.06 -9.07
N LYS A 88 -27.63 30.33 -8.30
CA LYS A 88 -26.17 30.36 -8.52
C LYS A 88 -25.86 29.59 -9.80
N VAL A 89 -24.99 30.12 -10.64
CA VAL A 89 -24.60 29.47 -11.90
C VAL A 89 -23.11 29.19 -11.90
N PHE A 90 -22.74 27.92 -12.06
CA PHE A 90 -21.38 27.48 -12.26
C PHE A 90 -21.09 27.37 -13.75
N ALA A 91 -20.68 28.49 -14.33
CA ALA A 91 -20.20 28.64 -15.70
C ALA A 91 -19.57 30.04 -15.85
N PRO A 92 -18.71 30.27 -16.86
CA PRO A 92 -18.23 31.61 -17.15
C PRO A 92 -19.33 32.44 -17.83
N SER A 93 -19.17 33.77 -17.80
CA SER A 93 -20.03 34.70 -18.54
C SER A 93 -19.83 34.56 -20.06
N GLN A 94 -20.75 35.11 -20.86
CA GLN A 94 -20.62 35.16 -22.32
C GLN A 94 -19.33 35.85 -22.78
N LYS A 95 -18.91 36.89 -22.05
CA LYS A 95 -17.67 37.61 -22.33
C LYS A 95 -16.45 36.74 -22.04
N ALA A 96 -16.46 36.03 -20.92
CA ALA A 96 -15.39 35.12 -20.54
C ALA A 96 -15.29 33.90 -21.48
N SER A 97 -16.41 33.43 -22.03
CA SER A 97 -16.42 32.29 -22.97
C SER A 97 -15.85 32.60 -24.35
N GLN A 98 -15.60 33.87 -24.68
CA GLN A 98 -14.94 34.25 -25.95
C GLN A 98 -13.57 33.58 -26.13
N ILE A 99 -12.91 33.20 -25.04
CA ILE A 99 -11.64 32.47 -25.08
C ILE A 99 -11.77 31.06 -25.70
N GLU A 100 -12.98 30.48 -25.75
CA GLU A 100 -13.30 29.27 -26.54
C GLU A 100 -14.06 29.64 -27.82
N ALA A 101 -15.08 30.51 -27.71
CA ALA A 101 -16.01 30.80 -28.80
C ALA A 101 -15.35 31.40 -30.04
N SER A 102 -14.26 32.16 -29.85
CA SER A 102 -13.44 32.70 -30.92
C SER A 102 -11.98 32.30 -30.72
N LYS A 103 -11.51 31.42 -31.60
CA LYS A 103 -10.10 30.99 -31.66
C LYS A 103 -9.20 32.16 -32.02
N SER A 104 -9.68 33.10 -32.85
CA SER A 104 -8.93 34.31 -33.19
C SER A 104 -8.76 35.22 -31.98
N PHE A 105 -9.83 35.46 -31.21
CA PHE A 105 -9.76 36.16 -29.92
C PHE A 105 -8.79 35.49 -28.95
N ALA A 106 -8.89 34.16 -28.78
CA ALA A 106 -8.02 33.42 -27.86
C ALA A 106 -6.53 33.59 -28.22
N LYS A 107 -6.21 33.56 -29.51
CA LYS A 107 -4.84 33.74 -30.01
C LYS A 107 -4.33 35.16 -29.82
N ASP A 108 -5.14 36.17 -30.14
CA ASP A 108 -4.80 37.58 -29.92
C ASP A 108 -4.65 37.89 -28.43
N PHE A 109 -5.52 37.33 -27.59
CA PHE A 109 -5.43 37.40 -26.14
C PHE A 109 -4.10 36.82 -25.65
N MET A 110 -3.77 35.57 -26.01
CA MET A 110 -2.50 34.94 -25.61
C MET A 110 -1.29 35.73 -26.07
N LYS A 111 -1.31 36.26 -27.30
CA LYS A 111 -0.23 37.11 -27.83
C LYS A 111 -0.07 38.39 -27.03
N SER A 112 -1.17 39.09 -26.74
CA SER A 112 -1.15 40.34 -25.94
C SER A 112 -0.62 40.11 -24.53
N GLN A 113 -0.94 38.96 -23.95
CA GLN A 113 -0.54 38.59 -22.60
C GLN A 113 0.81 37.88 -22.54
N LYS A 114 1.47 37.57 -23.67
CA LYS A 114 2.68 36.74 -23.72
C LYS A 114 2.46 35.37 -23.05
N ILE A 115 1.35 34.71 -23.39
CA ILE A 115 1.09 33.31 -23.04
C ILE A 115 1.62 32.44 -24.19
N PRO A 116 2.46 31.42 -23.92
CA PRO A 116 3.04 30.59 -24.97
C PRO A 116 1.96 29.84 -25.78
N THR A 117 1.98 30.00 -27.11
CA THR A 117 1.10 29.29 -28.06
C THR A 117 1.81 29.08 -29.39
N ALA A 118 1.20 28.33 -30.31
CA ALA A 118 1.69 28.18 -31.69
C ALA A 118 1.71 29.54 -32.42
N GLY A 119 2.74 29.79 -33.23
CA GLY A 119 2.72 30.94 -34.14
C GLY A 119 1.51 30.86 -35.06
N TYR A 120 0.78 31.96 -35.26
CA TYR A 120 -0.47 31.96 -36.03
C TYR A 120 -0.65 33.24 -36.84
N LYS A 121 -1.51 33.16 -37.86
CA LYS A 121 -2.06 34.31 -38.56
C LYS A 121 -3.52 34.04 -38.95
N THR A 122 -4.33 35.08 -38.91
CA THR A 122 -5.78 35.04 -39.20
C THR A 122 -6.05 35.70 -40.55
N PHE A 123 -6.97 35.13 -41.33
CA PHE A 123 -7.29 35.55 -42.69
C PHE A 123 -8.80 35.63 -42.91
N SER A 124 -9.25 36.69 -43.57
CA SER A 124 -10.65 36.84 -43.99
C SER A 124 -10.92 36.31 -45.41
N PHE A 125 -9.87 36.14 -46.22
CA PHE A 125 -9.96 35.70 -47.61
C PHE A 125 -9.06 34.50 -47.88
N ILE A 126 -9.56 33.52 -48.64
CA ILE A 126 -8.79 32.33 -49.04
C ILE A 126 -7.52 32.73 -49.79
N THR A 127 -7.57 33.76 -50.63
CA THR A 127 -6.44 34.22 -51.44
C THR A 127 -5.24 34.58 -50.58
N ASP A 128 -5.48 35.33 -49.50
CA ASP A 128 -4.44 35.81 -48.60
C ASP A 128 -3.88 34.66 -47.75
N ALA A 129 -4.75 33.73 -47.35
CA ALA A 129 -4.37 32.51 -46.65
C ALA A 129 -3.49 31.60 -47.52
N ALA A 130 -3.83 31.46 -48.81
CA ALA A 130 -3.07 30.68 -49.78
C ALA A 130 -1.70 31.34 -50.09
N GLU A 131 -1.66 32.66 -50.21
CA GLU A 131 -0.39 33.38 -50.39
C GLU A 131 0.54 33.22 -49.17
N TYR A 132 -0.03 33.25 -47.96
CA TYR A 132 0.73 32.99 -46.74
C TYR A 132 1.32 31.58 -46.70
N ILE A 133 0.56 30.54 -47.06
CA ILE A 133 1.07 29.16 -47.12
C ILE A 133 2.19 29.05 -48.14
N LYS A 134 2.02 29.64 -49.32
CA LYS A 134 3.04 29.64 -50.39
C LYS A 134 4.36 30.23 -49.91
N ASN A 135 4.30 31.38 -49.24
CA ASN A 135 5.48 32.14 -48.79
C ASN A 135 6.02 31.71 -47.42
N SER A 136 5.35 30.79 -46.72
CA SER A 136 5.78 30.28 -45.42
C SER A 136 7.00 29.35 -45.53
N ASN A 137 7.86 29.36 -44.52
CA ASN A 137 9.01 28.43 -44.41
C ASN A 137 8.64 27.06 -43.83
N PHE A 138 7.37 26.87 -43.44
CA PHE A 138 6.88 25.60 -42.90
C PHE A 138 6.35 24.69 -44.02
N SER A 139 6.48 23.37 -43.83
CA SER A 139 5.89 22.35 -44.71
C SER A 139 4.58 21.77 -44.17
N THR A 140 4.39 21.81 -42.85
CA THR A 140 3.19 21.32 -42.16
C THR A 140 2.43 22.49 -41.56
N PHE A 141 1.12 22.55 -41.80
CA PHE A 141 0.24 23.62 -41.32
C PHE A 141 -0.93 23.04 -40.54
N VAL A 142 -1.40 23.81 -39.56
CA VAL A 142 -2.68 23.55 -38.89
C VAL A 142 -3.67 24.63 -39.34
N ILE A 143 -4.68 24.22 -40.09
CA ILE A 143 -5.76 25.10 -40.57
C ILE A 143 -6.95 24.93 -39.64
N LYS A 144 -7.42 26.02 -39.03
CA LYS A 144 -8.59 26.04 -38.15
C LYS A 144 -9.63 27.03 -38.67
N GLU A 145 -10.89 26.62 -38.61
CA GLU A 145 -12.03 27.53 -38.77
C GLU A 145 -12.30 28.26 -37.44
N ASP A 146 -12.53 29.57 -37.49
CA ASP A 146 -12.93 30.32 -36.31
C ASP A 146 -14.40 30.06 -35.94
N GLY A 147 -14.70 29.99 -34.64
CA GLY A 147 -16.01 29.62 -34.11
C GLY A 147 -16.09 28.21 -33.49
N LEU A 148 -17.29 27.87 -33.02
CA LEU A 148 -17.64 26.61 -32.37
C LEU A 148 -17.87 25.49 -33.40
N CYS A 149 -16.81 24.77 -33.75
CA CYS A 149 -16.87 23.67 -34.72
C CYS A 149 -16.90 22.27 -34.07
N ALA A 150 -17.21 22.17 -32.76
CA ALA A 150 -17.24 20.92 -31.99
C ALA A 150 -16.01 20.00 -32.19
N GLY A 151 -14.81 20.59 -32.27
CA GLY A 151 -13.55 19.88 -32.49
C GLY A 151 -13.31 19.36 -33.92
N LYS A 152 -14.25 19.54 -34.87
CA LYS A 152 -14.17 19.05 -36.25
C LYS A 152 -13.55 20.02 -37.25
N GLY A 153 -13.41 21.30 -36.87
CA GLY A 153 -12.86 22.36 -37.72
C GLY A 153 -11.34 22.55 -37.62
N VAL A 154 -10.57 21.50 -37.34
CA VAL A 154 -9.10 21.55 -37.19
C VAL A 154 -8.46 20.52 -38.12
N PHE A 155 -7.61 20.99 -39.03
CA PHE A 155 -7.01 20.16 -40.07
C PHE A 155 -5.48 20.28 -40.05
N ILE A 156 -4.79 19.15 -39.91
CA ILE A 156 -3.32 19.07 -40.02
C ILE A 156 -3.00 18.62 -41.44
N VAL A 157 -2.24 19.43 -42.16
CA VAL A 157 -1.87 19.20 -43.56
C VAL A 157 -0.35 19.18 -43.70
N ASN A 158 0.18 18.10 -44.28
CA ASN A 158 1.61 17.76 -44.26
C ASN A 158 2.38 18.23 -45.51
N SER A 159 1.77 19.06 -46.36
CA SER A 159 2.44 19.74 -47.47
C SER A 159 1.73 21.04 -47.81
N LYS A 160 2.42 21.94 -48.53
CA LYS A 160 1.82 23.18 -49.03
C LYS A 160 0.69 22.88 -50.02
N GLU A 161 0.86 21.87 -50.87
CA GLU A 161 -0.15 21.46 -51.86
C GLU A 161 -1.43 20.95 -51.17
N ALA A 162 -1.29 20.08 -50.18
CA ALA A 162 -2.42 19.58 -49.39
C ALA A 162 -3.10 20.70 -48.59
N ALA A 163 -2.32 21.69 -48.12
CA ALA A 163 -2.85 22.85 -47.43
C ALA A 163 -3.68 23.75 -48.36
N HIS A 164 -3.21 23.96 -49.60
CA HIS A 164 -3.97 24.67 -50.63
C HIS A 164 -5.27 23.92 -50.98
N GLU A 165 -5.20 22.62 -51.28
CA GLU A 165 -6.37 21.80 -51.58
C GLU A 165 -7.39 21.83 -50.44
N LYS A 166 -6.91 21.75 -49.19
CA LYS A 166 -7.78 21.84 -48.03
C LYS A 166 -8.47 23.20 -47.93
N LEU A 167 -7.76 24.31 -48.14
CA LEU A 167 -8.37 25.65 -48.14
C LEU A 167 -9.51 25.79 -49.16
N TYR A 168 -9.37 25.21 -50.37
CA TYR A 168 -10.39 25.29 -51.42
C TYR A 168 -11.56 24.31 -51.23
N THR A 169 -11.40 23.30 -50.38
CA THR A 169 -12.47 22.35 -50.03
C THR A 169 -13.23 22.74 -48.77
N LEU A 170 -12.73 23.71 -47.99
CA LEU A 170 -13.49 24.31 -46.90
C LEU A 170 -14.73 24.97 -47.50
N THR A 171 -15.91 24.51 -47.08
CA THR A 171 -17.18 25.18 -47.41
C THR A 171 -17.23 26.45 -46.57
N ILE A 172 -16.57 27.51 -47.02
CA ILE A 172 -16.59 28.77 -46.30
C ILE A 172 -18.02 29.28 -46.35
N SER A 173 -18.74 29.10 -45.25
CA SER A 173 -19.79 30.04 -44.91
C SER A 173 -19.09 31.40 -44.85
N SER A 174 -19.39 32.26 -45.80
CA SER A 174 -18.64 33.46 -46.27
C SER A 174 -18.35 34.56 -45.22
N LYS A 175 -18.31 34.25 -43.92
CA LYS A 175 -18.17 35.22 -42.82
C LYS A 175 -17.22 34.84 -41.67
N SER A 176 -16.72 33.60 -41.56
CA SER A 176 -15.80 33.24 -40.47
C SER A 176 -14.33 33.28 -40.90
N PRO A 177 -13.43 33.92 -40.12
CA PRO A 177 -12.01 33.96 -40.46
C PRO A 177 -11.33 32.58 -40.34
N ILE A 178 -10.28 32.40 -41.12
CA ILE A 178 -9.44 31.19 -41.12
C ILE A 178 -8.18 31.48 -40.32
N ILE A 179 -7.78 30.55 -39.46
CA ILE A 179 -6.55 30.62 -38.68
C ILE A 179 -5.57 29.58 -39.21
N ILE A 180 -4.37 30.02 -39.56
CA ILE A 180 -3.27 29.13 -39.94
C ILE A 180 -2.21 29.19 -38.85
N GLU A 181 -1.90 28.04 -38.26
CA GLU A 181 -0.92 27.90 -37.19
C GLU A 181 0.29 27.06 -37.60
N GLU A 182 1.42 27.36 -36.95
CA GLU A 182 2.59 26.50 -36.85
C GLU A 182 2.18 25.13 -36.29
N PHE A 183 2.66 24.06 -36.91
CA PHE A 183 2.55 22.73 -36.35
C PHE A 183 3.49 22.56 -35.16
N LEU A 184 2.94 22.23 -33.99
CA LEU A 184 3.71 21.98 -32.78
C LEU A 184 3.96 20.48 -32.59
N GLU A 185 5.21 20.13 -32.29
CA GLU A 185 5.62 18.78 -31.95
C GLU A 185 5.81 18.62 -30.43
N GLY A 186 5.26 17.54 -29.89
CA GLY A 186 5.26 17.26 -28.46
C GLY A 186 4.28 16.16 -28.09
N PHE A 187 3.88 16.11 -26.83
CA PHE A 187 2.73 15.31 -26.39
C PHE A 187 1.63 16.20 -25.83
N GLU A 188 0.38 15.87 -26.14
CA GLU A 188 -0.79 16.62 -25.71
C GLU A 188 -1.21 16.23 -24.30
N ILE A 189 -1.60 17.24 -23.50
CA ILE A 189 -2.25 17.09 -22.20
C ILE A 189 -3.42 18.06 -22.09
N SER A 190 -4.36 17.74 -21.21
CA SER A 190 -5.46 18.61 -20.80
C SER A 190 -5.18 19.11 -19.38
N ALA A 191 -5.08 20.42 -19.22
CA ALA A 191 -4.91 21.08 -17.92
C ALA A 191 -6.16 21.87 -17.58
N LEU A 192 -6.86 21.48 -16.51
CA LEU A 192 -8.11 22.11 -16.07
C LEU A 192 -7.90 22.77 -14.72
N CYS A 193 -8.62 23.86 -14.46
CA CYS A 193 -8.69 24.44 -13.12
C CYS A 193 -10.09 24.96 -12.81
N PHE A 194 -10.47 24.88 -11.54
CA PHE A 194 -11.59 25.64 -10.99
C PHE A 194 -11.17 27.10 -10.86
N SER A 195 -12.06 28.03 -11.18
CA SER A 195 -11.85 29.46 -10.95
C SER A 195 -13.09 30.15 -10.41
N ASP A 196 -12.86 31.11 -9.51
CA ASP A 196 -13.86 31.98 -8.92
C ASP A 196 -13.80 33.42 -9.47
N GLY A 197 -13.02 33.64 -10.54
CA GLY A 197 -12.75 34.93 -11.15
C GLY A 197 -11.48 35.63 -10.65
N LYS A 198 -10.88 35.20 -9.54
CA LYS A 198 -9.63 35.78 -8.99
C LYS A 198 -8.60 34.75 -8.54
N ASN A 199 -9.06 33.60 -8.06
CA ASN A 199 -8.28 32.47 -7.62
C ASN A 199 -8.48 31.31 -8.59
N ILE A 200 -7.50 30.39 -8.61
CA ILE A 200 -7.64 29.12 -9.30
C ILE A 200 -7.21 27.97 -8.40
N GLN A 201 -7.81 26.80 -8.60
CA GLN A 201 -7.36 25.51 -8.06
C GLN A 201 -7.21 24.52 -9.22
N ILE A 202 -5.99 24.05 -9.44
CA ILE A 202 -5.67 23.16 -10.58
C ILE A 202 -6.16 21.74 -10.30
N MET A 203 -6.68 21.08 -11.33
CA MET A 203 -7.03 19.65 -11.30
C MET A 203 -5.81 18.81 -11.69
N PRO A 204 -5.77 17.51 -11.35
CA PRO A 204 -4.75 16.61 -11.89
C PRO A 204 -4.75 16.65 -13.42
N PHE A 205 -3.58 16.65 -14.03
CA PHE A 205 -3.48 16.65 -15.49
C PHE A 205 -4.11 15.37 -16.06
N SER A 206 -4.83 15.52 -17.15
CA SER A 206 -5.39 14.40 -17.89
C SER A 206 -4.86 14.38 -19.32
N GLN A 207 -5.06 13.26 -20.01
CA GLN A 207 -4.83 13.18 -21.44
C GLN A 207 -6.02 12.49 -22.08
N ASP A 208 -6.57 13.13 -23.10
CA ASP A 208 -7.60 12.57 -23.97
C ASP A 208 -6.99 11.89 -25.20
N HIS A 209 -7.80 11.06 -25.84
CA HIS A 209 -7.43 10.37 -27.07
C HIS A 209 -8.43 10.75 -28.17
N LYS A 210 -8.13 11.81 -28.92
CA LYS A 210 -9.04 12.39 -29.94
C LYS A 210 -9.26 11.51 -31.17
N ARG A 211 -8.27 10.71 -31.57
CA ARG A 211 -8.34 9.91 -32.81
C ARG A 211 -9.30 8.73 -32.68
N ALA A 212 -10.09 8.49 -33.73
CA ALA A 212 -11.17 7.49 -33.74
C ALA A 212 -10.68 6.04 -33.50
N PHE A 213 -9.55 5.67 -34.11
CA PHE A 213 -9.08 4.28 -34.12
C PHE A 213 -7.72 4.10 -33.41
N GLU A 214 -7.43 2.85 -33.06
CA GLU A 214 -6.19 2.46 -32.39
C GLU A 214 -4.94 2.83 -33.20
N GLY A 215 -3.88 3.17 -32.48
CA GLY A 215 -2.63 3.71 -33.03
C GLY A 215 -2.76 5.19 -33.44
N ASP A 216 -3.69 5.91 -32.82
CA ASP A 216 -4.03 7.31 -33.14
C ASP A 216 -4.33 7.54 -34.64
N ARG A 217 -5.08 6.61 -35.24
CA ARG A 217 -5.48 6.64 -36.64
C ARG A 217 -6.91 7.15 -36.81
N GLY A 218 -7.25 7.52 -38.04
CA GLY A 218 -8.58 8.02 -38.41
C GLY A 218 -8.78 9.50 -38.08
N GLU A 219 -10.00 9.97 -38.27
CA GLU A 219 -10.37 11.38 -38.05
C GLU A 219 -10.34 11.76 -36.57
N ASN A 220 -10.25 13.07 -36.31
CA ASN A 220 -10.43 13.61 -34.98
C ASN A 220 -11.89 13.46 -34.56
N THR A 221 -12.09 13.12 -33.29
CA THR A 221 -13.38 12.97 -32.64
C THR A 221 -13.47 13.94 -31.46
N GLY A 222 -14.61 13.96 -30.76
CA GLY A 222 -14.70 14.63 -29.46
C GLY A 222 -13.88 13.97 -28.34
N GLY A 223 -13.26 12.81 -28.58
CA GLY A 223 -12.49 12.03 -27.60
C GLY A 223 -13.02 10.60 -27.47
N MET A 224 -12.14 9.61 -27.66
CA MET A 224 -12.43 8.17 -27.57
C MET A 224 -12.04 7.53 -26.22
N GLY A 225 -11.43 8.32 -25.33
CA GLY A 225 -11.05 7.91 -23.99
C GLY A 225 -10.17 8.96 -23.33
N ALA A 226 -9.98 8.85 -22.02
CA ALA A 226 -9.11 9.72 -21.25
C ALA A 226 -8.43 8.97 -20.10
N ILE A 227 -7.35 9.54 -19.59
CA ILE A 227 -6.63 9.06 -18.40
C ILE A 227 -6.27 10.22 -17.47
N ALA A 228 -6.19 9.94 -16.16
CA ALA A 228 -5.68 10.85 -15.13
C ALA A 228 -5.17 10.04 -13.91
N PRO A 229 -4.23 10.53 -13.09
CA PRO A 229 -3.43 11.74 -13.30
C PRO A 229 -2.24 11.48 -14.25
N LEU A 230 -1.83 12.50 -15.01
CA LEU A 230 -0.52 12.55 -15.64
C LEU A 230 0.46 13.30 -14.75
N PHE A 231 1.63 12.71 -14.54
CA PHE A 231 2.71 13.33 -13.77
C PHE A 231 3.73 13.99 -14.70
N LEU A 232 4.04 15.25 -14.44
CA LEU A 232 5.05 16.02 -15.17
C LEU A 232 6.17 16.41 -14.19
N SER A 233 7.25 17.03 -14.70
CA SER A 233 8.26 17.59 -13.80
C SER A 233 7.72 18.81 -13.07
N GLU A 234 8.15 19.06 -11.83
CA GLU A 234 7.70 20.21 -11.03
C GLU A 234 7.83 21.55 -11.78
N SER A 235 8.91 21.73 -12.55
CA SER A 235 9.08 22.93 -13.40
C SER A 235 7.96 23.07 -14.42
N MET A 236 7.60 21.96 -15.08
CA MET A 236 6.55 21.94 -16.09
C MET A 236 5.18 22.22 -15.45
N GLU A 237 4.89 21.60 -14.30
CA GLU A 237 3.63 21.85 -13.57
C GLU A 237 3.50 23.31 -13.13
N LYS A 238 4.61 23.90 -12.67
CA LYS A 238 4.68 25.32 -12.32
C LYS A 238 4.41 26.22 -13.53
N GLU A 239 5.06 25.96 -14.67
CA GLU A 239 4.83 26.71 -15.91
C GLU A 239 3.37 26.63 -16.38
N ILE A 240 2.76 25.43 -16.30
CA ILE A 240 1.34 25.25 -16.65
C ILE A 240 0.44 26.01 -15.69
N LYS A 241 0.71 25.94 -14.38
CA LYS A 241 -0.03 26.70 -13.38
C LYS A 241 0.06 28.21 -13.63
N GLU A 242 1.23 28.71 -13.98
CA GLU A 242 1.44 30.11 -14.35
C GLU A 242 0.63 30.50 -15.60
N ILE A 243 0.55 29.64 -16.62
CA ILE A 243 -0.30 29.86 -17.80
C ILE A 243 -1.77 30.02 -17.41
N LEU A 244 -2.31 29.11 -16.59
CA LEU A 244 -3.70 29.15 -16.16
C LEU A 244 -3.99 30.38 -15.28
N GLN A 245 -3.12 30.67 -14.31
CA GLN A 245 -3.25 31.84 -13.42
C GLN A 245 -3.24 33.13 -14.23
N LYS A 246 -2.26 33.28 -15.12
CA LYS A 246 -2.11 34.46 -15.96
C LYS A 246 -3.31 34.67 -16.87
N THR A 247 -3.92 33.59 -17.37
CA THR A 247 -5.12 33.66 -18.19
C THR A 247 -6.29 34.24 -17.41
N VAL A 248 -6.57 33.70 -16.21
CA VAL A 248 -7.66 34.19 -15.36
C VAL A 248 -7.42 35.62 -14.90
N HIS A 249 -6.20 35.96 -14.48
CA HIS A 249 -5.86 37.31 -14.04
C HIS A 249 -5.93 38.33 -15.18
N ALA A 250 -5.44 38.01 -16.37
CA ALA A 250 -5.52 38.93 -17.50
C ALA A 250 -6.96 39.18 -17.99
N LEU A 251 -7.85 38.19 -17.92
CA LEU A 251 -9.28 38.40 -18.17
C LEU A 251 -9.89 39.33 -17.12
N LYS A 252 -9.55 39.11 -15.84
CA LYS A 252 -10.00 39.97 -14.75
C LYS A 252 -9.52 41.41 -14.91
N ASP A 253 -8.27 41.62 -15.31
CA ASP A 253 -7.69 42.95 -15.57
C ASP A 253 -8.40 43.67 -16.73
N GLN A 254 -9.01 42.91 -17.66
CA GLN A 254 -9.88 43.43 -18.72
C GLN A 254 -11.35 43.61 -18.27
N GLY A 255 -11.64 43.47 -16.98
CA GLY A 255 -12.97 43.61 -16.41
C GLY A 255 -13.88 42.40 -16.61
N VAL A 256 -13.32 41.23 -16.93
CA VAL A 256 -14.06 39.99 -17.19
C VAL A 256 -13.68 38.92 -16.14
N GLU A 257 -14.56 38.69 -15.18
CA GLU A 257 -14.37 37.60 -14.21
C GLU A 257 -14.66 36.24 -14.85
N TYR A 258 -13.69 35.33 -14.76
CA TYR A 258 -13.84 33.96 -15.25
C TYR A 258 -14.23 33.01 -14.10
N LYS A 259 -15.51 32.62 -14.02
CA LYS A 259 -16.02 31.68 -13.00
C LYS A 259 -16.32 30.33 -13.65
N GLY A 260 -16.07 29.23 -12.95
CA GLY A 260 -16.32 27.87 -13.49
C GLY A 260 -15.04 27.10 -13.75
N VAL A 261 -14.94 26.42 -14.90
CA VAL A 261 -13.78 25.60 -15.27
C VAL A 261 -13.09 26.17 -16.49
N LEU A 262 -11.83 26.55 -16.32
CA LEU A 262 -10.93 26.85 -17.43
C LEU A 262 -10.21 25.57 -17.82
N TYR A 263 -10.39 25.15 -19.07
CA TYR A 263 -9.67 24.07 -19.69
C TYR A 263 -8.65 24.64 -20.66
N ALA A 264 -7.39 24.21 -20.56
CA ALA A 264 -6.35 24.46 -21.54
C ALA A 264 -5.88 23.13 -22.16
N GLY A 265 -6.02 23.00 -23.48
CA GLY A 265 -5.35 21.95 -24.24
C GLY A 265 -3.92 22.39 -24.50
N LEU A 266 -2.94 21.63 -24.01
CA LEU A 266 -1.53 22.01 -24.06
C LEU A 266 -0.72 21.00 -24.87
N MET A 267 0.22 21.50 -25.66
CA MET A 267 1.28 20.70 -26.25
C MET A 267 2.54 20.88 -25.40
N ILE A 268 3.07 19.79 -24.84
CA ILE A 268 4.35 19.79 -24.12
C ILE A 268 5.47 19.61 -25.14
N THR A 269 6.12 20.73 -25.48
CA THR A 269 7.21 20.78 -26.46
C THR A 269 8.57 20.71 -25.78
N LYS A 270 9.64 20.56 -26.57
CA LYS A 270 11.02 20.70 -26.08
C LYS A 270 11.34 22.07 -25.45
N ASN A 271 10.53 23.09 -25.74
CA ASN A 271 10.69 24.47 -25.27
C ASN A 271 9.66 24.85 -24.19
N GLY A 272 9.04 23.86 -23.53
CA GLY A 272 7.99 24.08 -22.52
C GLY A 272 6.56 23.90 -23.05
N PRO A 273 5.56 24.16 -22.20
CA PRO A 273 4.15 23.99 -22.51
C PRO A 273 3.64 25.13 -23.40
N LYS A 274 2.95 24.78 -24.49
CA LYS A 274 2.28 25.74 -25.38
C LYS A 274 0.79 25.45 -25.45
N VAL A 275 -0.03 26.49 -25.31
CA VAL A 275 -1.48 26.37 -25.42
C VAL A 275 -1.90 26.14 -26.87
N LEU A 276 -2.65 25.07 -27.10
CA LEU A 276 -3.28 24.75 -28.39
C LEU A 276 -4.63 25.43 -28.54
N GLU A 277 -5.46 25.35 -27.49
CA GLU A 277 -6.81 25.87 -27.41
C GLU A 277 -7.26 25.99 -25.96
N TYR A 278 -8.24 26.86 -25.71
CA TYR A 278 -8.98 26.90 -24.45
C TYR A 278 -10.39 26.36 -24.66
N ASN A 279 -10.93 25.72 -23.64
CA ASN A 279 -12.36 25.46 -23.52
C ASN A 279 -12.87 26.11 -22.22
N CYS A 280 -14.10 26.60 -22.26
CA CYS A 280 -14.74 27.37 -21.20
C CYS A 280 -15.59 26.54 -20.24
N ARG A 281 -15.38 25.23 -20.28
CA ARG A 281 -16.14 24.23 -19.54
C ARG A 281 -15.31 22.97 -19.35
N PHE A 282 -15.87 22.04 -18.60
CA PHE A 282 -15.35 20.70 -18.39
C PHE A 282 -15.15 19.91 -19.71
N GLY A 283 -14.05 19.16 -19.83
CA GLY A 283 -13.77 18.28 -20.97
C GLY A 283 -14.71 17.08 -21.07
N ASP A 284 -14.78 16.43 -22.21
CA ASP A 284 -15.53 15.17 -22.38
C ASP A 284 -14.72 14.30 -23.35
N PRO A 285 -14.03 13.21 -22.93
CA PRO A 285 -14.32 12.42 -21.73
C PRO A 285 -13.47 12.69 -20.47
N GLU A 286 -12.74 13.81 -20.38
CA GLU A 286 -11.84 14.09 -19.24
C GLU A 286 -12.59 14.21 -17.90
N THR A 287 -13.81 14.77 -17.92
CA THR A 287 -14.61 14.93 -16.69
C THR A 287 -14.95 13.60 -16.06
N GLN A 288 -15.27 12.60 -16.90
CA GLN A 288 -15.60 11.26 -16.45
C GLN A 288 -14.45 10.62 -15.69
N VAL A 289 -13.18 10.90 -16.03
CA VAL A 289 -12.03 10.37 -15.28
C VAL A 289 -11.62 11.25 -14.10
N LEU A 290 -11.66 12.58 -14.25
CA LEU A 290 -11.26 13.51 -13.19
C LEU A 290 -12.19 13.41 -11.98
N LEU A 291 -13.51 13.38 -12.18
CA LEU A 291 -14.46 13.34 -11.07
C LEU A 291 -14.44 12.00 -10.31
N ARG A 292 -13.89 10.94 -10.91
CA ARG A 292 -13.63 9.67 -10.22
C ARG A 292 -12.46 9.77 -9.22
N LEU A 293 -11.58 10.75 -9.39
CA LEU A 293 -10.45 11.03 -8.51
C LEU A 293 -10.74 12.16 -7.51
N LEU A 294 -11.84 12.89 -7.63
CA LEU A 294 -12.14 14.00 -6.72
C LEU A 294 -12.66 13.46 -5.37
N ASN A 295 -11.92 13.67 -4.28
CA ASN A 295 -12.36 13.30 -2.93
C ASN A 295 -13.25 14.38 -2.32
N SER A 296 -12.93 15.66 -2.56
CA SER A 296 -13.72 16.79 -2.06
C SER A 296 -15.12 16.88 -2.67
N ASP A 297 -16.03 17.54 -1.95
CA ASP A 297 -17.40 17.75 -2.41
C ASP A 297 -17.48 18.76 -3.57
N LEU A 298 -17.87 18.26 -4.76
CA LEU A 298 -18.01 19.07 -5.97
C LEU A 298 -19.05 20.18 -5.81
N TYR A 299 -20.13 19.95 -5.05
CA TYR A 299 -21.17 20.95 -4.84
C TYR A 299 -20.62 22.19 -4.12
N GLN A 300 -19.83 21.95 -3.06
CA GLN A 300 -19.16 23.01 -2.30
C GLN A 300 -18.14 23.77 -3.16
N ILE A 301 -17.37 23.07 -3.99
CA ILE A 301 -16.43 23.69 -4.93
C ILE A 301 -17.17 24.60 -5.91
N CYS A 302 -18.27 24.12 -6.52
CA CYS A 302 -19.07 24.91 -7.44
C CYS A 302 -19.62 26.18 -6.77
N LEU A 303 -20.19 26.06 -5.57
CA LEU A 303 -20.67 27.22 -4.82
C LEU A 303 -19.54 28.22 -4.49
N ALA A 304 -18.36 27.73 -4.14
CA ALA A 304 -17.23 28.61 -3.81
C ALA A 304 -16.73 29.39 -5.04
N CYS A 305 -16.74 28.75 -6.21
CA CYS A 305 -16.49 29.45 -7.47
C CYS A 305 -17.55 30.52 -7.74
N CYS A 306 -18.84 30.23 -7.54
CA CYS A 306 -19.91 31.21 -7.71
C CYS A 306 -19.84 32.36 -6.70
N ASN A 307 -19.33 32.11 -5.50
CA ASN A 307 -19.28 33.09 -4.40
C ASN A 307 -17.97 33.88 -4.33
N GLY A 308 -16.94 33.51 -5.10
CA GLY A 308 -15.68 34.23 -5.08
C GLY A 308 -14.81 33.88 -3.86
N ASN A 309 -14.92 32.67 -3.32
CA ASN A 309 -14.16 32.25 -2.14
C ASN A 309 -13.50 30.87 -2.30
N LEU A 310 -13.07 30.52 -3.53
CA LEU A 310 -12.41 29.25 -3.82
C LEU A 310 -11.09 29.06 -3.04
N ASN A 311 -10.44 30.14 -2.62
CA ASN A 311 -9.24 30.10 -1.79
C ASN A 311 -9.49 29.62 -0.34
N GLU A 312 -10.75 29.57 0.10
CA GLU A 312 -11.13 29.11 1.44
C GLU A 312 -11.35 27.59 1.48
N ILE A 313 -11.38 26.92 0.32
CA ILE A 313 -11.59 25.47 0.22
C ILE A 313 -10.29 24.78 -0.19
N GLN A 314 -9.93 23.74 0.56
CA GLN A 314 -8.90 22.79 0.18
C GLN A 314 -9.52 21.67 -0.67
N ILE A 315 -9.02 21.49 -1.89
CA ILE A 315 -9.48 20.45 -2.82
C ILE A 315 -8.51 19.27 -2.77
N GLU A 316 -9.03 18.11 -2.42
CA GLU A 316 -8.29 16.86 -2.30
C GLU A 316 -8.65 15.89 -3.42
N TRP A 317 -7.61 15.24 -3.94
CA TRP A 317 -7.72 14.26 -5.01
C TRP A 317 -7.16 12.91 -4.54
N SER A 318 -7.72 11.83 -5.06
CA SER A 318 -7.27 10.46 -4.85
C SER A 318 -5.89 10.24 -5.45
N ASN A 319 -5.08 9.40 -4.78
CA ASN A 319 -3.78 8.95 -5.29
C ASN A 319 -3.88 7.78 -6.29
N LYS A 320 -5.10 7.36 -6.65
CA LYS A 320 -5.36 6.32 -7.64
C LYS A 320 -5.20 6.84 -9.08
N CYS A 321 -5.11 5.91 -10.02
CA CYS A 321 -5.20 6.19 -11.46
C CYS A 321 -6.63 5.93 -11.96
N ALA A 322 -7.14 6.78 -12.83
CA ALA A 322 -8.41 6.64 -13.53
C ALA A 322 -8.22 6.52 -15.05
N ILE A 323 -8.97 5.63 -15.68
CA ILE A 323 -9.03 5.48 -17.14
C ILE A 323 -10.48 5.41 -17.59
N GLY A 324 -10.79 6.04 -18.72
CA GLY A 324 -12.11 6.06 -19.33
C GLY A 324 -12.05 5.62 -20.78
N PHE A 325 -12.92 4.66 -21.15
CA PHE A 325 -13.08 4.14 -22.50
C PHE A 325 -14.43 4.59 -23.06
N VAL A 326 -14.41 5.32 -24.18
CA VAL A 326 -15.65 5.68 -24.88
C VAL A 326 -16.03 4.55 -25.83
N ILE A 327 -17.28 4.09 -25.70
CA ILE A 327 -17.92 3.18 -26.64
C ILE A 327 -18.76 4.02 -27.61
N ALA A 328 -18.50 3.88 -28.90
CA ALA A 328 -19.10 4.67 -29.95
C ALA A 328 -19.94 3.81 -30.92
N SER A 329 -20.89 4.46 -31.58
CA SER A 329 -21.71 3.90 -32.65
C SER A 329 -20.88 3.73 -33.92
N ASN A 330 -21.08 2.62 -34.66
CA ASN A 330 -20.36 2.39 -35.91
C ASN A 330 -20.47 3.57 -36.88
N GLY A 331 -19.37 3.93 -37.53
CA GLY A 331 -19.30 5.06 -38.46
C GLY A 331 -19.03 6.42 -37.82
N TYR A 332 -19.08 6.57 -36.49
CA TYR A 332 -18.58 7.77 -35.80
C TYR A 332 -17.07 7.98 -36.09
N PRO A 333 -16.59 9.20 -36.39
CA PRO A 333 -17.24 10.52 -36.24
C PRO A 333 -18.12 11.02 -37.40
N ASN A 334 -18.29 10.19 -38.45
CA ASN A 334 -19.09 10.45 -39.65
C ASN A 334 -20.55 10.01 -39.46
N SER A 335 -21.22 9.52 -40.49
CA SER A 335 -22.59 9.00 -40.38
C SER A 335 -22.61 7.70 -39.57
N PHE A 336 -23.46 7.65 -38.55
CA PHE A 336 -23.65 6.48 -37.69
C PHE A 336 -25.14 6.12 -37.55
N THR A 337 -25.41 4.86 -37.23
CA THR A 337 -26.77 4.34 -37.02
C THR A 337 -27.27 4.65 -35.60
N LYS A 338 -28.58 4.88 -35.45
CA LYS A 338 -29.25 5.11 -34.17
C LYS A 338 -30.36 4.07 -33.97
N GLY A 339 -30.76 3.85 -32.72
CA GLY A 339 -31.86 2.95 -32.36
C GLY A 339 -31.47 1.50 -32.11
N ALA A 340 -30.17 1.18 -32.12
CA ALA A 340 -29.67 -0.13 -31.70
C ALA A 340 -29.84 -0.28 -30.18
N GLU A 341 -30.42 -1.39 -29.76
CA GLU A 341 -30.63 -1.75 -28.36
C GLU A 341 -29.28 -1.99 -27.65
N ILE A 342 -29.16 -1.45 -26.44
CA ILE A 342 -27.98 -1.53 -25.57
C ILE A 342 -28.30 -2.45 -24.39
N SER A 343 -27.51 -3.50 -24.23
CA SER A 343 -27.62 -4.47 -23.13
C SER A 343 -26.28 -4.70 -22.45
N GLY A 344 -26.27 -5.45 -21.34
CA GLY A 344 -25.03 -5.89 -20.68
C GLY A 344 -24.25 -4.79 -19.94
N ILE A 345 -24.89 -3.65 -19.64
CA ILE A 345 -24.33 -2.64 -18.74
C ILE A 345 -24.41 -3.18 -17.31
N PRO A 346 -23.28 -3.47 -16.64
CA PRO A 346 -23.31 -3.95 -15.25
C PRO A 346 -23.72 -2.81 -14.31
N VAL A 347 -24.13 -3.19 -13.10
CA VAL A 347 -24.34 -2.22 -12.02
C VAL A 347 -23.01 -1.56 -11.68
N ASP A 348 -23.05 -0.25 -11.48
CA ASP A 348 -21.90 0.54 -11.06
C ASP A 348 -21.34 0.04 -9.73
N SER A 349 -20.03 0.23 -9.54
CA SER A 349 -19.30 -0.09 -8.32
C SER A 349 -18.37 1.06 -7.93
N ASP A 350 -17.80 0.98 -6.73
CA ASP A 350 -16.79 1.95 -6.30
C ASP A 350 -15.60 2.02 -7.26
N GLU A 351 -15.25 0.91 -7.90
CA GLU A 351 -14.08 0.83 -8.79
C GLU A 351 -14.42 1.16 -10.25
N VAL A 352 -15.60 0.79 -10.75
CA VAL A 352 -16.00 0.96 -12.16
C VAL A 352 -17.37 1.63 -12.26
N VAL A 353 -17.47 2.69 -13.08
CA VAL A 353 -18.72 3.42 -13.36
C VAL A 353 -18.91 3.66 -14.85
N THR A 354 -20.13 3.45 -15.34
CA THR A 354 -20.49 3.66 -16.75
C THR A 354 -21.32 4.92 -16.94
N PHE A 355 -20.74 5.93 -17.59
CA PHE A 355 -21.44 7.19 -17.89
C PHE A 355 -22.15 7.17 -19.24
N PHE A 356 -23.48 7.29 -19.23
CA PHE A 356 -24.32 7.53 -20.41
C PHE A 356 -24.03 8.86 -21.11
N ALA A 357 -23.81 8.79 -22.43
CA ALA A 357 -23.72 9.95 -23.32
C ALA A 357 -24.87 9.92 -24.34
N GLY A 358 -24.65 9.40 -25.55
CA GLY A 358 -25.67 9.28 -26.58
C GLY A 358 -26.59 8.08 -26.39
N VAL A 359 -27.33 8.03 -25.28
CA VAL A 359 -28.33 6.98 -24.99
C VAL A 359 -29.70 7.60 -24.76
N LYS A 360 -30.73 6.93 -25.26
CA LYS A 360 -32.14 7.25 -24.99
C LYS A 360 -32.89 6.00 -24.53
N LYS A 361 -34.00 6.20 -23.84
CA LYS A 361 -34.98 5.14 -23.59
C LYS A 361 -35.98 5.09 -24.75
N SER A 362 -36.38 3.89 -25.15
CA SER A 362 -37.49 3.65 -26.07
C SER A 362 -38.84 3.69 -25.33
N ALA A 363 -39.95 3.53 -26.06
CA ALA A 363 -41.30 3.49 -25.48
C ALA A 363 -41.53 2.27 -24.55
N ASP A 364 -40.77 1.20 -24.74
CA ASP A 364 -40.74 -0.03 -23.93
C ASP A 364 -39.65 -0.01 -22.85
N GLU A 365 -39.10 1.17 -22.52
CA GLU A 365 -38.05 1.38 -21.50
C GLU A 365 -36.72 0.66 -21.78
N THR A 366 -36.48 0.21 -23.02
CA THR A 366 -35.19 -0.36 -23.43
C THR A 366 -34.20 0.76 -23.80
N LEU A 367 -32.92 0.55 -23.47
CA LEU A 367 -31.86 1.52 -23.76
C LEU A 367 -31.44 1.40 -25.22
N GLN A 368 -31.37 2.52 -25.94
CA GLN A 368 -30.96 2.58 -27.35
C GLN A 368 -29.89 3.64 -27.58
N ASN A 369 -29.00 3.40 -28.54
CA ASN A 369 -28.05 4.42 -28.96
C ASN A 369 -28.75 5.57 -29.70
N SER A 370 -28.40 6.81 -29.37
CA SER A 370 -28.97 8.04 -29.92
C SER A 370 -27.91 9.04 -30.42
N GLY A 371 -26.63 8.81 -30.06
CA GLY A 371 -25.50 9.66 -30.40
C GLY A 371 -24.27 8.89 -30.89
N GLY A 372 -23.26 9.63 -31.33
CA GLY A 372 -22.02 9.08 -31.86
C GLY A 372 -21.18 8.42 -30.77
N ARG A 373 -20.90 9.15 -29.69
CA ARG A 373 -20.38 8.60 -28.43
C ARG A 373 -21.56 8.15 -27.58
N VAL A 374 -21.57 6.89 -27.16
CA VAL A 374 -22.73 6.25 -26.54
C VAL A 374 -22.53 6.14 -25.04
N LEU A 375 -21.42 5.55 -24.60
CA LEU A 375 -21.08 5.35 -23.18
C LEU A 375 -19.62 5.71 -22.92
N CYS A 376 -19.29 6.05 -21.69
CA CYS A 376 -17.91 6.13 -21.21
C CYS A 376 -17.75 5.24 -19.96
N VAL A 377 -17.08 4.10 -20.11
CA VAL A 377 -16.78 3.20 -18.99
C VAL A 377 -15.50 3.66 -18.32
N THR A 378 -15.58 4.02 -17.05
CA THR A 378 -14.44 4.47 -16.26
C THR A 378 -14.09 3.49 -15.17
N ALA A 379 -12.80 3.33 -14.90
CA ALA A 379 -12.34 2.56 -13.75
C ALA A 379 -11.22 3.29 -13.01
N ILE A 380 -11.13 3.06 -11.70
CA ILE A 380 -10.02 3.48 -10.87
C ILE A 380 -9.21 2.28 -10.39
N GLY A 381 -7.89 2.45 -10.25
CA GLY A 381 -6.99 1.39 -9.85
C GLY A 381 -5.70 1.92 -9.23
N LYS A 382 -4.90 1.02 -8.67
CA LYS A 382 -3.58 1.37 -8.10
C LYS A 382 -2.55 1.75 -9.17
N SER A 383 -2.81 1.38 -10.42
CA SER A 383 -2.03 1.74 -11.60
C SER A 383 -2.95 1.86 -12.81
N PHE A 384 -2.47 2.48 -13.90
CA PHE A 384 -3.20 2.49 -15.17
C PHE A 384 -3.46 1.09 -15.72
N TYR A 385 -2.59 0.11 -15.46
CA TYR A 385 -2.79 -1.28 -15.89
C TYR A 385 -3.95 -1.95 -15.15
N ASP A 386 -4.01 -1.77 -13.82
CA ASP A 386 -5.10 -2.26 -12.97
C ASP A 386 -6.44 -1.63 -13.39
N ALA A 387 -6.49 -0.30 -13.49
CA ALA A 387 -7.68 0.42 -13.92
C ALA A 387 -8.12 0.01 -15.33
N LYS A 388 -7.18 -0.17 -16.26
CA LYS A 388 -7.46 -0.58 -17.64
C LYS A 388 -8.10 -1.95 -17.73
N THR A 389 -7.56 -2.92 -17.00
CA THR A 389 -8.09 -4.29 -16.98
C THR A 389 -9.55 -4.28 -16.53
N LYS A 390 -9.84 -3.60 -15.40
CA LYS A 390 -11.20 -3.46 -14.87
C LYS A 390 -12.18 -2.79 -15.84
N ALA A 391 -11.77 -1.68 -16.47
CA ALA A 391 -12.62 -0.97 -17.42
C ALA A 391 -12.91 -1.84 -18.66
N LEU A 392 -11.90 -2.51 -19.22
CA LEU A 392 -12.06 -3.34 -20.41
C LEU A 392 -12.97 -4.56 -20.16
N GLU A 393 -12.90 -5.18 -19.00
CA GLU A 393 -13.82 -6.26 -18.61
C GLU A 393 -15.29 -5.83 -18.68
N VAL A 394 -15.59 -4.57 -18.35
CA VAL A 394 -16.96 -4.02 -18.45
C VAL A 394 -17.29 -3.60 -19.89
N VAL A 395 -16.36 -2.95 -20.58
CA VAL A 395 -16.55 -2.55 -21.99
C VAL A 395 -16.87 -3.75 -22.88
N GLU A 396 -16.27 -4.92 -22.61
CA GLU A 396 -16.51 -6.15 -23.34
C GLU A 396 -17.91 -6.74 -23.10
N LYS A 397 -18.48 -6.57 -21.90
CA LYS A 397 -19.82 -7.09 -21.53
C LYS A 397 -20.98 -6.31 -22.14
N ILE A 398 -20.81 -5.00 -22.34
CA ILE A 398 -21.86 -4.13 -22.91
C ILE A 398 -22.10 -4.51 -24.37
N ASN A 399 -23.32 -4.65 -24.87
CA ASN A 399 -23.57 -5.02 -26.27
C ASN A 399 -24.58 -4.10 -26.94
N PHE A 400 -24.26 -3.63 -28.15
CA PHE A 400 -25.20 -3.06 -29.12
C PHE A 400 -24.60 -3.17 -30.52
N SER A 401 -25.47 -3.14 -31.54
CA SER A 401 -25.09 -3.39 -32.93
C SER A 401 -23.90 -2.54 -33.39
N GLU A 402 -22.86 -3.22 -33.88
CA GLU A 402 -21.66 -2.63 -34.48
C GLU A 402 -20.92 -1.58 -33.60
N LYS A 403 -21.02 -1.68 -32.27
CA LYS A 403 -20.24 -0.81 -31.36
C LYS A 403 -18.74 -0.91 -31.64
N PHE A 404 -18.00 0.17 -31.41
CA PHE A 404 -16.54 0.13 -31.37
C PHE A 404 -15.96 0.99 -30.25
N TYR A 405 -14.74 0.67 -29.84
CA TYR A 405 -13.96 1.41 -28.84
C TYR A 405 -12.48 1.14 -29.10
N ARG A 406 -11.60 1.97 -28.53
CA ARG A 406 -10.14 1.81 -28.63
C ARG A 406 -9.61 0.99 -27.46
N ARG A 407 -8.80 -0.05 -27.69
CA ARG A 407 -8.12 -0.79 -26.60
C ARG A 407 -6.80 -0.17 -26.18
N ASP A 408 -6.29 0.79 -26.93
CA ASP A 408 -5.00 1.43 -26.72
C ASP A 408 -5.07 2.74 -25.92
N ILE A 409 -6.20 3.06 -25.29
CA ILE A 409 -6.28 4.17 -24.34
C ILE A 409 -5.20 3.99 -23.25
N GLY A 410 -4.45 5.06 -22.99
CA GLY A 410 -3.32 5.08 -22.05
C GLY A 410 -2.04 4.41 -22.55
N ARG A 411 -1.97 3.93 -23.80
CA ARG A 411 -0.80 3.16 -24.31
C ARG A 411 0.53 3.88 -24.14
N PHE A 412 0.62 5.19 -24.41
CA PHE A 412 1.89 5.93 -24.34
C PHE A 412 2.43 6.07 -22.93
N VAL A 413 1.55 6.23 -21.94
CA VAL A 413 1.91 6.23 -20.51
C VAL A 413 2.32 4.83 -20.06
N MET A 414 1.70 3.79 -20.61
CA MET A 414 2.05 2.40 -20.33
C MET A 414 3.32 1.91 -21.07
N SER A 415 3.72 2.57 -22.17
CA SER A 415 4.89 2.19 -22.98
C SER A 415 6.15 3.01 -22.72
N LYS A 416 6.01 4.22 -22.15
CA LYS A 416 7.16 4.97 -21.63
C LYS A 416 7.50 4.39 -20.27
N ARG A 417 8.69 3.78 -20.14
CA ARG A 417 9.33 3.65 -18.83
C ARG A 417 9.32 5.04 -18.20
N ASN A 418 8.70 5.17 -17.03
CA ASN A 418 8.87 6.38 -16.22
C ASN A 418 10.36 6.71 -16.17
N PRO A 419 10.79 7.97 -16.35
CA PRO A 419 12.11 8.34 -15.89
C PRO A 419 12.16 7.95 -14.41
N MET A 420 13.06 7.00 -14.09
CA MET A 420 13.17 6.48 -12.74
C MET A 420 13.61 7.63 -11.84
N SER A 421 12.69 8.16 -11.03
CA SER A 421 13.03 8.97 -9.88
C SER A 421 13.29 8.06 -8.69
N TYR A 422 14.10 8.50 -7.75
CA TYR A 422 14.33 7.77 -6.51
C TYR A 422 13.01 7.53 -5.75
N GLU A 423 12.09 8.50 -5.82
CA GLU A 423 10.71 8.37 -5.32
C GLU A 423 9.89 7.30 -6.04
N SER A 424 10.01 7.18 -7.37
CA SER A 424 9.35 6.10 -8.13
C SER A 424 9.93 4.72 -7.86
N ALA A 425 11.16 4.65 -7.32
CA ALA A 425 11.71 3.42 -6.75
C ALA A 425 11.13 3.10 -5.36
N GLY A 426 10.34 4.02 -4.79
CA GLY A 426 9.66 3.91 -3.50
C GLY A 426 10.34 4.68 -2.36
N VAL A 427 11.25 5.63 -2.65
CA VAL A 427 12.01 6.37 -1.63
C VAL A 427 11.59 7.84 -1.54
N ASN A 428 10.94 8.24 -0.46
CA ASN A 428 10.45 9.60 -0.28
C ASN A 428 11.46 10.52 0.44
N ILE A 429 12.27 11.25 -0.33
CA ILE A 429 13.28 12.19 0.19
C ILE A 429 12.62 13.33 0.98
N THR A 430 11.43 13.78 0.59
CA THR A 430 10.70 14.86 1.26
C THR A 430 10.25 14.46 2.65
N GLU A 431 9.70 13.24 2.79
CA GLU A 431 9.36 12.67 4.11
C GLU A 431 10.60 12.46 4.98
N GLY A 432 11.72 12.01 4.39
CA GLY A 432 13.01 11.92 5.07
C GLY A 432 13.49 13.27 5.62
N ASN A 433 13.46 14.33 4.81
CA ASN A 433 13.83 15.68 5.24
C ASN A 433 12.90 16.22 6.34
N ALA A 434 11.59 15.99 6.21
CA ALA A 434 10.61 16.41 7.21
C ALA A 434 10.77 15.66 8.55
N LEU A 435 11.24 14.41 8.52
CA LEU A 435 11.64 13.66 9.72
C LEU A 435 12.86 14.32 10.37
N VAL A 436 13.92 14.58 9.60
CA VAL A 436 15.14 15.26 10.09
C VAL A 436 14.79 16.57 10.81
N ASP A 437 13.90 17.39 10.23
CA ASP A 437 13.44 18.63 10.86
C ASP A 437 12.75 18.41 12.21
N SER A 438 11.95 17.34 12.34
CA SER A 438 11.20 17.04 13.56
C SER A 438 12.08 16.57 14.73
N ILE A 439 13.21 15.90 14.45
CA ILE A 439 14.11 15.33 15.48
C ILE A 439 15.27 16.25 15.87
N LYS A 440 15.53 17.33 15.11
CA LYS A 440 16.66 18.26 15.33
C LYS A 440 16.79 18.73 16.78
N SER A 441 15.67 19.04 17.43
CA SER A 441 15.63 19.53 18.81
C SER A 441 16.06 18.44 19.81
N ALA A 442 15.64 17.20 19.59
CA ALA A 442 16.01 16.05 20.41
C ALA A 442 17.50 15.71 20.26
N CYS A 443 18.07 15.78 19.06
CA CYS A 443 19.51 15.56 18.88
C CYS A 443 20.34 16.68 19.55
N LYS A 444 19.89 17.94 19.43
CA LYS A 444 20.64 19.10 19.96
C LYS A 444 20.84 19.06 21.47
N ILE A 445 19.91 18.49 22.24
CA ILE A 445 20.03 18.39 23.70
C ILE A 445 21.03 17.32 24.16
N THR A 446 21.58 16.52 23.24
CA THR A 446 22.58 15.48 23.54
C THR A 446 24.02 15.97 23.41
N LEU A 447 24.22 17.14 22.79
CA LEU A 447 25.57 17.65 22.50
C LEU A 447 26.38 17.85 23.78
N ILE A 448 27.63 17.39 23.73
CA ILE A 448 28.64 17.57 24.77
C ILE A 448 29.80 18.44 24.24
N PRO A 449 30.64 19.03 25.11
CA PRO A 449 31.81 19.77 24.67
C PRO A 449 32.66 18.99 23.66
N GLY A 450 33.05 19.64 22.56
CA GLY A 450 33.84 19.00 21.50
C GLY A 450 33.03 18.23 20.46
N THR A 451 31.71 18.15 20.60
CA THR A 451 30.81 17.64 19.56
C THR A 451 30.03 18.81 18.94
N GLU A 452 29.85 18.78 17.63
CA GLU A 452 29.01 19.73 16.90
C GLU A 452 27.88 18.97 16.22
N GLN A 453 26.72 19.63 16.06
CA GLN A 453 25.63 19.10 15.24
C GLN A 453 25.90 19.48 13.79
N ILE A 454 25.60 18.59 12.83
CA ILE A 454 24.82 18.90 11.61
C ILE A 454 24.62 17.60 10.81
N GLY A 455 23.38 17.40 10.33
CA GLY A 455 22.95 16.31 9.46
C GLY A 455 23.69 16.23 8.12
N GLY A 456 24.89 15.66 8.16
CA GLY A 456 25.57 15.01 7.05
C GLY A 456 26.04 13.63 7.50
N PHE A 457 26.36 12.73 6.55
CA PHE A 457 26.75 11.33 6.76
C PHE A 457 27.99 11.09 7.66
N GLY A 458 28.48 12.09 8.39
CA GLY A 458 29.59 12.00 9.35
C GLY A 458 29.67 13.23 10.26
N ALA A 459 30.41 13.10 11.37
CA ALA A 459 30.58 14.15 12.39
C ALA A 459 32.04 14.30 12.82
N LEU A 460 32.42 15.53 13.22
CA LEU A 460 33.72 15.83 13.82
C LEU A 460 33.63 15.79 15.35
N ILE A 461 34.63 15.18 15.99
CA ILE A 461 34.72 15.05 17.45
C ILE A 461 36.08 15.62 17.88
N ASP A 462 36.05 16.75 18.59
CA ASP A 462 37.22 17.36 19.23
C ASP A 462 37.40 16.74 20.63
N LEU A 463 38.21 15.68 20.69
CA LEU A 463 38.47 14.94 21.93
C LEU A 463 39.10 15.81 23.02
N LYS A 464 39.89 16.83 22.64
CA LYS A 464 40.51 17.75 23.60
C LYS A 464 39.45 18.61 24.27
N LYS A 465 38.50 19.15 23.51
CA LYS A 465 37.34 19.86 24.07
C LYS A 465 36.40 18.95 24.85
N ALA A 466 36.32 17.67 24.50
CA ALA A 466 35.57 16.66 25.25
C ALA A 466 36.26 16.26 26.58
N GLY A 467 37.43 16.82 26.89
CA GLY A 467 38.12 16.64 28.16
C GLY A 467 39.22 15.58 28.16
N PHE A 468 39.60 15.04 27.00
CA PHE A 468 40.66 14.05 26.88
C PHE A 468 42.03 14.67 26.55
N THR A 469 43.09 14.08 27.07
CA THR A 469 44.47 14.55 26.91
C THR A 469 45.28 13.66 25.96
N ASP A 470 45.28 12.34 26.18
CA ASP A 470 45.90 11.33 25.31
C ASP A 470 44.91 10.16 25.09
N PRO A 471 43.84 10.41 24.32
CA PRO A 471 42.77 9.45 24.17
C PRO A 471 43.14 8.28 23.27
N LEU A 472 42.66 7.10 23.65
CA LEU A 472 42.44 5.96 22.77
C LEU A 472 40.95 5.88 22.42
N LEU A 473 40.65 5.61 21.15
CA LEU A 473 39.28 5.41 20.68
C LEU A 473 38.88 3.94 20.79
N VAL A 474 37.63 3.73 21.21
CA VAL A 474 36.95 2.44 21.20
C VAL A 474 35.66 2.59 20.39
N LEU A 475 35.45 1.69 19.44
CA LEU A 475 34.29 1.68 18.56
C LEU A 475 33.47 0.43 18.87
N GLY A 476 32.15 0.58 19.02
CA GLY A 476 31.22 -0.53 19.21
C GLY A 476 30.01 -0.35 18.31
N MET A 477 29.57 -1.43 17.65
CA MET A 477 28.43 -1.41 16.75
C MET A 477 27.58 -2.65 16.98
N ASP A 478 26.27 -2.45 17.12
CA ASP A 478 25.29 -3.52 17.27
C ASP A 478 23.89 -3.03 16.83
N GLY A 479 22.90 -3.92 16.83
CA GLY A 479 21.52 -3.62 16.48
C GLY A 479 20.50 -4.19 17.46
N VAL A 480 19.23 -3.88 17.22
CA VAL A 480 18.10 -4.34 18.07
C VAL A 480 17.58 -5.71 17.64
N GLY A 481 17.78 -6.10 16.38
CA GLY A 481 17.41 -7.44 15.89
C GLY A 481 15.91 -7.70 15.90
N THR A 482 15.49 -8.95 16.14
CA THR A 482 14.09 -9.36 15.95
C THR A 482 13.12 -8.90 17.03
N LYS A 483 13.58 -8.14 18.04
CA LYS A 483 12.71 -7.40 18.97
C LYS A 483 11.85 -6.36 18.25
N LEU A 484 12.33 -5.82 17.12
CA LEU A 484 11.61 -4.88 16.26
C LEU A 484 10.25 -5.42 15.79
N GLU A 485 10.14 -6.73 15.57
CA GLU A 485 8.90 -7.38 15.13
C GLU A 485 7.84 -7.39 16.25
N ILE A 486 8.26 -7.58 17.51
CA ILE A 486 7.34 -7.50 18.65
C ILE A 486 6.87 -6.05 18.86
N ALA A 487 7.80 -5.09 18.78
CA ALA A 487 7.46 -3.67 18.87
C ALA A 487 6.46 -3.25 17.77
N SER A 488 6.63 -3.76 16.55
CA SER A 488 5.73 -3.52 15.43
C SER A 488 4.34 -4.14 15.62
N GLU A 489 4.27 -5.32 16.25
CA GLU A 489 3.00 -5.99 16.53
C GLU A 489 2.24 -5.31 17.68
N VAL A 490 2.96 -4.82 18.70
CA VAL A 490 2.39 -4.10 19.86
C VAL A 490 2.07 -2.64 19.52
N GLY A 491 2.81 -2.02 18.60
CA GLY A 491 2.69 -0.60 18.26
C GLY A 491 3.36 0.34 19.26
N SER A 492 4.48 -0.07 19.87
CA SER A 492 5.24 0.71 20.86
C SER A 492 6.73 0.71 20.53
N PHE A 493 7.32 1.89 20.29
CA PHE A 493 8.65 2.02 19.71
C PHE A 493 9.65 2.78 20.60
N SER A 494 9.18 3.54 21.59
CA SER A 494 10.00 4.42 22.42
C SER A 494 11.13 3.73 23.18
N SER A 495 10.98 2.46 23.56
CA SER A 495 12.03 1.71 24.28
C SER A 495 13.17 1.24 23.38
N LEU A 496 12.94 1.14 22.06
CA LEU A 496 13.92 0.61 21.11
C LEU A 496 15.16 1.49 20.98
N GLY A 497 15.02 2.80 21.21
CA GLY A 497 16.18 3.70 21.25
C GLY A 497 17.12 3.40 22.41
N TYR A 498 16.58 3.02 23.57
CA TYR A 498 17.39 2.56 24.72
C TYR A 498 18.02 1.20 24.45
N ASP A 499 17.29 0.30 23.78
CA ASP A 499 17.83 -0.97 23.32
C ASP A 499 19.05 -0.75 22.41
N LEU A 500 18.91 0.07 21.37
CA LEU A 500 19.98 0.32 20.42
C LEU A 500 21.23 0.92 21.09
N VAL A 501 21.04 1.97 21.88
CA VAL A 501 22.15 2.63 22.58
C VAL A 501 22.78 1.67 23.57
N GLY A 502 21.98 0.97 24.37
CA GLY A 502 22.43 0.00 25.37
C GLY A 502 23.27 -1.13 24.79
N MET A 503 22.87 -1.67 23.64
CA MET A 503 23.62 -2.73 22.95
C MET A 503 25.05 -2.29 22.58
N CYS A 504 25.25 -1.02 22.21
CA CYS A 504 26.58 -0.55 21.80
C CYS A 504 27.40 0.04 22.97
N VAL A 505 26.78 0.87 23.82
CA VAL A 505 27.51 1.64 24.85
C VAL A 505 27.99 0.75 26.00
N ASN A 506 27.27 -0.33 26.28
CA ASN A 506 27.68 -1.30 27.28
C ASN A 506 28.89 -2.13 26.80
N ASP A 507 29.04 -2.35 25.49
CA ASP A 507 30.17 -3.09 24.91
C ASP A 507 31.46 -2.26 24.91
N VAL A 508 31.39 -0.96 24.57
CA VAL A 508 32.57 -0.09 24.66
C VAL A 508 33.00 0.15 26.11
N LEU A 509 32.06 0.15 27.06
CA LEU A 509 32.35 0.17 28.49
C LEU A 509 33.15 -1.07 28.93
N CYS A 510 32.92 -2.24 28.31
CA CYS A 510 33.68 -3.46 28.57
C CYS A 510 35.16 -3.36 28.15
N HIS A 511 35.55 -2.29 27.45
CA HIS A 511 36.94 -1.94 27.12
C HIS A 511 37.51 -0.83 28.01
N GLY A 512 36.73 -0.37 28.99
CA GLY A 512 37.07 0.74 29.89
C GLY A 512 36.97 2.13 29.25
N ALA A 513 36.09 2.30 28.27
CA ALA A 513 35.89 3.57 27.58
C ALA A 513 34.56 4.25 27.91
N ALA A 514 34.58 5.58 27.90
CA ALA A 514 33.41 6.43 28.06
C ALA A 514 32.81 6.76 26.67
N PRO A 515 31.50 6.55 26.45
CA PRO A 515 30.82 7.00 25.24
C PRO A 515 30.94 8.51 25.04
N ILE A 516 31.17 8.94 23.80
CA ILE A 516 31.31 10.37 23.43
C ILE A 516 30.32 10.73 22.34
N ALA A 517 30.18 9.87 21.34
CA ALA A 517 29.29 10.09 20.21
C ALA A 517 28.58 8.80 19.80
N PHE A 518 27.42 8.96 19.18
CA PHE A 518 26.59 7.87 18.69
C PHE A 518 26.07 8.20 17.29
N LEU A 519 26.08 7.19 16.42
CA LEU A 519 25.50 7.21 15.09
C LEU A 519 24.42 6.15 14.98
N ASP A 520 23.24 6.49 14.48
CA ASP A 520 22.16 5.52 14.24
C ASP A 520 22.01 5.16 12.74
N TYR A 521 21.48 3.97 12.47
CA TYR A 521 21.15 3.48 11.14
C TYR A 521 19.74 2.88 11.20
N TYR A 522 18.76 3.67 10.79
CA TYR A 522 17.35 3.30 10.69
C TYR A 522 17.01 3.01 9.23
N VAL A 523 16.57 1.79 8.93
CA VAL A 523 16.16 1.44 7.57
C VAL A 523 14.79 0.79 7.54
N THR A 524 13.98 1.13 6.54
CA THR A 524 12.62 0.60 6.42
C THR A 524 12.21 0.41 4.96
N GLY A 525 11.34 -0.55 4.68
CA GLY A 525 10.76 -0.70 3.34
C GLY A 525 9.77 0.41 2.98
N LYS A 526 9.15 1.05 3.99
CA LYS A 526 8.32 2.25 3.83
C LYS A 526 8.50 3.17 5.04
N LEU A 527 8.84 4.42 4.82
CA LEU A 527 9.03 5.37 5.92
C LEU A 527 7.69 5.75 6.54
N LYS A 528 7.60 5.61 7.86
CA LYS A 528 6.51 6.13 8.69
C LYS A 528 7.11 7.11 9.68
N LYS A 529 6.83 8.39 9.46
CA LYS A 529 7.52 9.49 10.11
C LYS A 529 7.36 9.46 11.63
N GLU A 530 6.17 9.20 12.12
CA GLU A 530 5.85 9.22 13.55
C GLU A 530 6.58 8.10 14.31
N GLU A 531 6.60 6.88 13.73
CA GLU A 531 7.29 5.72 14.30
C GLU A 531 8.81 5.97 14.34
N ALA A 532 9.39 6.45 13.23
CA ALA A 532 10.82 6.77 13.16
C ALA A 532 11.21 7.90 14.14
N ALA A 533 10.39 8.94 14.26
CA ALA A 533 10.63 10.03 15.21
C ALA A 533 10.60 9.54 16.66
N GLU A 534 9.69 8.64 17.03
CA GLU A 534 9.62 8.04 18.36
C GLU A 534 10.90 7.27 18.71
N VAL A 535 11.39 6.43 17.78
CA VAL A 535 12.63 5.67 17.94
C VAL A 535 13.83 6.61 18.13
N ILE A 536 14.00 7.59 17.25
CA ILE A 536 15.14 8.51 17.29
C ILE A 536 15.11 9.40 18.53
N CYS A 537 13.92 9.81 18.98
CA CYS A 537 13.77 10.50 20.27
C CYS A 537 14.18 9.59 21.44
N GLY A 538 13.91 8.28 21.36
CA GLY A 538 14.40 7.28 22.32
C GLY A 538 15.93 7.19 22.32
N ILE A 539 16.56 7.15 21.15
CA ILE A 539 18.02 7.13 20.99
C ILE A 539 18.63 8.38 21.63
N ALA A 540 18.09 9.56 21.31
CA ALA A 540 18.58 10.82 21.86
C ALA A 540 18.48 10.88 23.40
N LYS A 541 17.38 10.36 23.99
CA LYS A 541 17.23 10.26 25.45
C LYS A 541 18.29 9.34 26.06
N ALA A 542 18.50 8.17 25.48
CA ALA A 542 19.50 7.21 25.94
C ALA A 542 20.94 7.75 25.80
N CYS A 543 21.28 8.40 24.68
CA CYS A 543 22.57 9.07 24.47
C CYS A 543 22.83 10.12 25.55
N LYS A 544 21.85 11.00 25.81
CA LYS A 544 21.94 12.00 26.87
C LYS A 544 22.13 11.36 28.25
N GLU A 545 21.48 10.23 28.50
CA GLU A 545 21.60 9.51 29.76
C GLU A 545 23.01 8.94 29.96
N VAL A 546 23.67 8.42 28.93
CA VAL A 546 25.05 7.90 29.04
C VAL A 546 26.14 8.95 28.89
N GLY A 547 25.78 10.20 28.55
CA GLY A 547 26.74 11.28 28.32
C GLY A 547 27.38 11.27 26.93
N ALA A 548 26.70 10.68 25.94
CA ALA A 548 27.12 10.71 24.54
C ALA A 548 26.27 11.70 23.72
N ALA A 549 26.87 12.30 22.70
CA ALA A 549 26.14 13.08 21.70
C ALA A 549 25.59 12.17 20.59
N LEU A 550 24.32 12.31 20.24
CA LEU A 550 23.78 11.78 19.00
C LEU A 550 24.19 12.72 17.87
N VAL A 551 25.29 12.37 17.19
CA VAL A 551 25.98 13.28 16.27
C VAL A 551 25.51 13.15 14.82
N GLY A 552 24.75 12.10 14.50
CA GLY A 552 24.21 11.87 13.18
C GLY A 552 23.75 10.43 13.02
N GLY A 553 23.42 10.06 11.79
CA GLY A 553 22.93 8.74 11.46
C GLY A 553 22.32 8.74 10.06
N GLU A 554 21.89 7.57 9.61
CA GLU A 554 21.17 7.40 8.35
C GLU A 554 19.75 6.96 8.62
N THR A 555 18.77 7.62 8.00
CA THR A 555 17.40 7.12 7.89
C THR A 555 17.09 6.86 6.42
N ALA A 556 17.05 5.59 6.02
CA ALA A 556 16.86 5.22 4.62
C ALA A 556 15.58 4.41 4.40
N GLU A 557 14.83 4.79 3.37
CA GLU A 557 13.75 3.98 2.83
C GLU A 557 14.34 3.07 1.73
N MET A 558 14.25 1.75 1.90
CA MET A 558 14.89 0.74 1.03
C MET A 558 13.85 -0.25 0.47
N PRO A 559 12.88 0.22 -0.34
CA PRO A 559 11.88 -0.61 -0.98
C PRO A 559 12.52 -1.68 -1.86
N GLY A 560 12.06 -2.92 -1.75
CA GLY A 560 12.57 -4.07 -2.49
C GLY A 560 13.70 -4.83 -1.79
N VAL A 561 14.43 -4.20 -0.85
CA VAL A 561 15.29 -4.92 0.12
C VAL A 561 14.43 -5.35 1.31
N TYR A 562 13.64 -4.42 1.84
CA TYR A 562 12.66 -4.68 2.88
C TYR A 562 11.24 -4.58 2.31
N SER A 563 10.33 -5.43 2.80
CA SER A 563 8.89 -5.24 2.51
C SER A 563 8.37 -3.96 3.18
N PRO A 564 7.24 -3.38 2.76
CA PRO A 564 6.71 -2.13 3.32
C PRO A 564 6.44 -2.13 4.83
N LYS A 565 6.46 -3.29 5.49
CA LYS A 565 6.27 -3.43 6.95
C LYS A 565 7.55 -3.79 7.69
N GLN A 566 8.62 -4.13 6.97
CA GLN A 566 9.89 -4.53 7.56
C GLN A 566 10.83 -3.34 7.67
N TRP A 567 11.61 -3.37 8.74
CA TRP A 567 12.59 -2.35 9.06
C TRP A 567 13.66 -2.94 9.98
N ASP A 568 14.81 -2.28 10.02
CA ASP A 568 15.96 -2.68 10.82
C ASP A 568 16.58 -1.45 11.49
N LEU A 569 17.27 -1.69 12.60
CA LEU A 569 17.82 -0.64 13.46
C LEU A 569 19.17 -1.08 14.01
N ALA A 570 20.22 -0.36 13.61
CA ALA A 570 21.59 -0.53 14.06
C ALA A 570 22.19 0.80 14.52
N GLY A 571 23.28 0.73 15.28
CA GLY A 571 23.93 1.91 15.83
C GLY A 571 25.41 1.69 16.06
N CYS A 572 26.18 2.78 16.07
CA CYS A 572 27.61 2.79 16.28
C CYS A 572 27.96 3.80 17.38
N CYS A 573 28.55 3.31 18.45
CA CYS A 573 29.08 4.11 19.54
C CYS A 573 30.57 4.39 19.32
N ILE A 574 30.93 5.67 19.41
CA ILE A 574 32.30 6.15 19.47
C ILE A 574 32.58 6.54 20.91
N ALA A 575 33.51 5.84 21.53
CA ALA A 575 33.96 6.06 22.90
C ALA A 575 35.44 6.43 22.93
N ALA A 576 35.86 7.10 23.99
CA ALA A 576 37.29 7.24 24.27
C ALA A 576 37.60 6.95 25.73
N LYS A 577 38.87 6.62 25.95
CA LYS A 577 39.47 6.50 27.27
C LYS A 577 40.82 7.17 27.25
N GLU A 578 41.26 7.67 28.39
CA GLU A 578 42.66 8.06 28.52
C GLU A 578 43.55 6.82 28.48
N ARG A 579 44.77 6.97 27.97
CA ARG A 579 45.73 5.88 27.86
C ARG A 579 46.03 5.24 29.23
N GLU A 580 46.02 6.02 30.31
CA GLU A 580 46.25 5.54 31.66
C GLU A 580 45.05 4.83 32.32
N TRP A 581 43.83 4.94 31.76
CA TRP A 581 42.69 4.20 32.28
C TRP A 581 42.89 2.70 32.06
N PRO A 582 42.35 1.83 32.93
CA PRO A 582 42.41 0.37 32.74
C PRO A 582 41.87 -0.07 31.37
N THR A 583 42.60 -0.95 30.69
CA THR A 583 42.10 -1.64 29.48
C THR A 583 41.54 -2.97 29.90
N LEU A 584 40.22 -3.10 29.84
CA LEU A 584 39.52 -4.33 30.21
C LEU A 584 39.40 -5.26 28.98
N PRO A 585 39.45 -6.60 29.20
CA PRO A 585 39.82 -7.26 30.44
C PRO A 585 41.32 -7.16 30.74
N GLU A 586 41.69 -6.97 32.02
CA GLU A 586 43.07 -7.02 32.49
C GLU A 586 43.54 -8.46 32.66
N PHE A 587 43.74 -9.19 31.55
CA PHE A 587 44.08 -10.62 31.58
C PHE A 587 45.22 -10.97 32.54
N ASP A 588 46.25 -10.11 32.58
CA ASP A 588 47.43 -10.31 33.41
C ASP A 588 47.15 -10.10 34.91
N ASN A 589 46.01 -9.53 35.30
CA ASN A 589 45.64 -9.25 36.70
C ASN A 589 44.52 -10.15 37.23
N ILE A 590 43.87 -10.94 36.37
CA ILE A 590 42.86 -11.91 36.79
C ILE A 590 43.55 -13.10 37.47
N ARG A 591 43.04 -13.49 38.63
CA ARG A 591 43.60 -14.54 39.50
C ARG A 591 42.53 -15.54 39.91
N ILE A 592 42.99 -16.70 40.37
CA ILE A 592 42.11 -17.66 41.05
C ILE A 592 41.53 -17.00 42.30
N ASP A 593 40.27 -17.30 42.60
CA ASP A 593 39.45 -16.75 43.69
C ASP A 593 39.06 -15.26 43.55
N ASP A 594 39.36 -14.62 42.41
CA ASP A 594 38.68 -13.37 42.04
C ASP A 594 37.15 -13.59 42.01
N ILE A 595 36.41 -12.60 42.47
CA ILE A 595 34.96 -12.67 42.63
C ILE A 595 34.26 -12.26 41.33
N ILE A 596 33.18 -12.96 41.01
CA ILE A 596 32.29 -12.66 39.90
C ILE A 596 31.02 -12.00 40.46
N ILE A 597 30.77 -10.77 40.04
CA ILE A 597 29.55 -10.01 40.34
C ILE A 597 28.62 -10.05 39.11
N GLY A 598 27.37 -10.48 39.31
CA GLY A 598 26.30 -10.39 38.32
C GLY A 598 25.43 -9.17 38.59
N ILE A 599 25.29 -8.30 37.60
CA ILE A 599 24.55 -7.03 37.70
C ILE A 599 23.22 -7.19 36.98
N ALA A 600 22.11 -6.85 37.66
CA ALA A 600 20.76 -7.14 37.22
C ALA A 600 20.34 -6.37 35.96
N SER A 601 19.66 -7.05 35.04
CA SER A 601 18.95 -6.44 33.90
C SER A 601 17.53 -6.00 34.25
N ASN A 602 16.91 -5.20 33.38
CA ASN A 602 15.48 -4.83 33.53
C ASN A 602 14.52 -5.89 32.93
N GLY A 603 15.04 -6.76 32.07
CA GLY A 603 14.30 -7.74 31.27
C GLY A 603 15.25 -8.45 30.31
N LEU A 604 14.71 -8.90 29.17
CA LEU A 604 15.49 -9.45 28.06
C LEU A 604 16.25 -8.32 27.36
N HIS A 605 17.55 -8.51 27.12
CA HIS A 605 18.28 -7.72 26.14
C HIS A 605 17.86 -8.10 24.71
N SER A 606 18.18 -7.29 23.71
CA SER A 606 17.72 -7.39 22.31
C SER A 606 17.93 -8.74 21.59
N ASN A 607 18.67 -9.68 22.19
CA ASN A 607 18.96 -11.00 21.64
C ASN A 607 17.94 -12.07 22.07
N GLY A 608 17.79 -13.13 21.27
CA GLY A 608 16.90 -14.27 21.58
C GLY A 608 15.42 -14.07 21.22
N PHE A 609 15.05 -12.90 20.70
CA PHE A 609 13.65 -12.58 20.35
C PHE A 609 13.06 -13.45 19.22
N SER A 610 13.89 -14.04 18.36
CA SER A 610 13.43 -15.03 17.38
C SER A 610 12.84 -16.28 18.05
N LEU A 611 13.44 -16.71 19.15
CA LEU A 611 12.94 -17.84 19.96
C LEU A 611 11.68 -17.42 20.73
N VAL A 612 11.68 -16.23 21.34
CA VAL A 612 10.49 -15.66 22.00
C VAL A 612 9.29 -15.68 21.05
N ARG A 613 9.41 -15.12 19.84
CA ARG A 613 8.32 -15.10 18.85
C ARG A 613 7.83 -16.49 18.48
N LYS A 614 8.73 -17.47 18.39
CA LYS A 614 8.36 -18.87 18.13
C LYS A 614 7.50 -19.43 19.26
N ILE A 615 7.87 -19.20 20.52
CA ILE A 615 7.12 -19.66 21.70
C ILE A 615 5.72 -19.04 21.75
N PHE A 616 5.59 -17.74 21.50
CA PHE A 616 4.28 -17.07 21.48
C PHE A 616 3.38 -17.61 20.35
N ARG A 617 3.94 -17.82 19.17
CA ARG A 617 3.21 -18.41 18.05
C ARG A 617 2.75 -19.86 18.32
N GLU A 618 3.60 -20.67 18.95
CA GLU A 618 3.29 -22.08 19.26
C GLU A 618 2.34 -22.22 20.46
N SER A 619 2.42 -21.33 21.45
CA SER A 619 1.48 -21.28 22.57
C SER A 619 0.11 -20.71 22.20
N GLY A 620 0.03 -19.92 21.14
CA GLY A 620 -1.20 -19.23 20.71
C GLY A 620 -1.53 -17.99 21.56
N ILE A 621 -0.59 -17.55 22.40
CA ILE A 621 -0.74 -16.37 23.26
C ILE A 621 -0.33 -15.12 22.48
N THR A 622 -1.12 -14.05 22.60
CA THR A 622 -0.87 -12.75 21.98
C THR A 622 -0.18 -11.79 22.96
N PHE A 623 0.58 -10.82 22.45
CA PHE A 623 1.40 -9.92 23.29
C PHE A 623 0.57 -8.96 24.16
N ASP A 624 -0.67 -8.66 23.79
CA ASP A 624 -1.61 -7.81 24.54
C ASP A 624 -2.18 -8.50 25.80
N LYS A 625 -1.91 -9.79 26.00
CA LYS A 625 -2.40 -10.51 27.17
C LYS A 625 -1.66 -10.09 28.45
N PRO A 626 -2.38 -9.89 29.57
CA PRO A 626 -1.77 -9.73 30.87
C PRO A 626 -0.86 -10.90 31.24
N THR A 627 0.25 -10.62 31.91
CA THR A 627 1.14 -11.68 32.38
C THR A 627 0.55 -12.41 33.60
N PRO A 628 0.81 -13.73 33.76
CA PRO A 628 0.32 -14.49 34.90
C PRO A 628 0.81 -13.99 36.27
N TRP A 629 1.99 -13.36 36.33
CA TRP A 629 2.58 -12.86 37.58
C TRP A 629 2.25 -11.40 37.88
N ASN A 630 1.85 -10.61 36.87
CA ASN A 630 1.45 -9.22 37.06
C ASN A 630 0.34 -8.84 36.08
N ALA A 631 -0.89 -8.81 36.57
CA ALA A 631 -2.08 -8.50 35.77
C ALA A 631 -2.11 -7.05 35.21
N ASN A 632 -1.28 -6.15 35.76
CA ASN A 632 -1.19 -4.77 35.26
C ASN A 632 -0.26 -4.62 34.05
N ASN A 633 0.56 -5.62 33.76
CA ASN A 633 1.50 -5.61 32.64
C ASN A 633 1.11 -6.67 31.63
N THR A 634 1.17 -6.31 30.35
CA THR A 634 1.03 -7.26 29.25
C THR A 634 2.37 -7.96 28.96
N PHE A 635 2.33 -9.06 28.21
CA PHE A 635 3.56 -9.67 27.69
C PHE A 635 4.35 -8.70 26.80
N GLY A 636 3.66 -7.87 26.03
CA GLY A 636 4.26 -6.78 25.25
C GLY A 636 5.06 -5.83 26.12
N ASP A 637 4.49 -5.38 27.24
CA ASP A 637 5.16 -4.47 28.18
C ASP A 637 6.42 -5.11 28.80
N GLU A 638 6.36 -6.39 29.19
CA GLU A 638 7.49 -7.12 29.75
C GLU A 638 8.62 -7.36 28.73
N LEU A 639 8.25 -7.73 27.50
CA LEU A 639 9.20 -8.01 26.41
C LEU A 639 9.83 -6.73 25.86
N LEU A 640 9.10 -5.61 25.86
CA LEU A 640 9.59 -4.31 25.37
C LEU A 640 10.27 -3.47 26.45
N ARG A 641 10.51 -4.01 27.65
CA ARG A 641 11.37 -3.34 28.65
C ARG A 641 12.73 -2.98 28.02
N PRO A 642 13.22 -1.75 28.21
CA PRO A 642 14.45 -1.30 27.57
C PRO A 642 15.68 -1.99 28.18
N THR A 643 16.67 -2.26 27.32
CA THR A 643 18.02 -2.67 27.73
C THR A 643 18.60 -1.64 28.70
N LYS A 644 19.18 -2.12 29.79
CA LYS A 644 19.68 -1.25 30.86
C LYS A 644 21.02 -0.63 30.48
N LEU A 645 21.20 0.64 30.82
CA LEU A 645 22.44 1.39 30.56
C LEU A 645 23.35 1.33 31.79
N TYR A 646 24.54 0.72 31.66
CA TYR A 646 25.46 0.53 32.79
C TYR A 646 26.63 1.52 32.82
N VAL A 647 26.71 2.43 31.85
CA VAL A 647 27.83 3.36 31.68
C VAL A 647 28.05 4.22 32.92
N LYS A 648 27.05 5.03 33.32
CA LYS A 648 27.15 5.90 34.50
C LYS A 648 27.52 5.16 35.80
N PRO A 649 26.82 4.07 36.19
CA PRO A 649 27.12 3.39 37.45
C PRO A 649 28.47 2.68 37.48
N LEU A 650 29.00 2.24 36.33
CA LEU A 650 30.21 1.41 36.31
C LEU A 650 31.46 2.15 35.83
N LEU A 651 31.34 3.19 35.01
CA LEU A 651 32.50 3.86 34.41
C LEU A 651 33.48 4.35 35.50
N GLN A 652 32.98 4.96 36.58
CA GLN A 652 33.84 5.41 37.68
C GLN A 652 34.57 4.24 38.37
N LEU A 653 33.92 3.09 38.53
CA LEU A 653 34.52 1.89 39.12
C LEU A 653 35.59 1.31 38.19
N VAL A 654 35.37 1.37 36.89
CA VAL A 654 36.35 0.96 35.89
C VAL A 654 37.56 1.90 35.89
N THR A 655 37.36 3.22 35.80
CA THR A 655 38.46 4.19 35.72
C THR A 655 39.26 4.29 37.02
N SER A 656 38.66 3.93 38.16
CA SER A 656 39.34 3.86 39.47
C SER A 656 39.94 2.48 39.78
N ASN A 657 40.08 1.62 38.76
CA ASN A 657 40.72 0.31 38.84
C ASN A 657 40.09 -0.62 39.89
N GLN A 658 38.77 -0.59 40.05
CA GLN A 658 38.04 -1.48 40.97
C GLN A 658 37.62 -2.79 40.31
N ILE A 659 37.52 -2.80 38.98
CA ILE A 659 37.04 -3.93 38.18
C ILE A 659 38.17 -4.38 37.24
N LYS A 660 38.44 -5.68 37.20
CA LYS A 660 39.48 -6.30 36.35
C LYS A 660 38.95 -6.72 34.99
N ALA A 661 37.66 -7.04 34.89
CA ALA A 661 37.01 -7.35 33.61
C ALA A 661 35.50 -7.11 33.66
N LEU A 662 34.91 -6.80 32.51
CA LEU A 662 33.47 -6.62 32.32
C LEU A 662 33.01 -7.40 31.09
N ALA A 663 31.87 -8.09 31.20
CA ALA A 663 31.18 -8.73 30.09
C ALA A 663 29.72 -8.28 30.04
N HIS A 664 29.33 -7.64 28.95
CA HIS A 664 27.94 -7.36 28.64
C HIS A 664 27.25 -8.67 28.24
N ILE A 665 26.16 -9.02 28.91
CA ILE A 665 25.48 -10.31 28.70
C ILE A 665 24.38 -10.12 27.67
N THR A 666 24.65 -10.57 26.44
CA THR A 666 23.78 -10.41 25.26
C THR A 666 23.52 -11.77 24.62
N GLY A 667 23.57 -11.88 23.28
CA GLY A 667 23.53 -13.16 22.59
C GLY A 667 24.67 -14.07 23.05
N GLY A 668 24.38 -15.35 23.26
CA GLY A 668 25.33 -16.29 23.85
C GLY A 668 25.28 -16.34 25.39
N GLY A 669 24.51 -15.45 26.03
CA GLY A 669 24.19 -15.48 27.45
C GLY A 669 25.43 -15.54 28.35
N LEU A 670 25.31 -16.15 29.53
CA LEU A 670 26.46 -16.34 30.43
C LEU A 670 27.50 -17.32 29.85
N ILE A 671 27.02 -18.31 29.09
CA ILE A 671 27.84 -19.42 28.60
C ILE A 671 28.90 -18.95 27.60
N GLU A 672 28.58 -18.00 26.71
CA GLU A 672 29.50 -17.56 25.67
C GLU A 672 30.16 -16.21 25.97
N ASN A 673 29.50 -15.32 26.74
CA ASN A 673 30.06 -13.97 27.01
C ASN A 673 31.11 -13.97 28.13
N VAL A 674 30.85 -14.66 29.26
CA VAL A 674 31.80 -14.67 30.39
C VAL A 674 33.15 -15.29 30.02
N PRO A 675 33.25 -16.38 29.23
CA PRO A 675 34.55 -16.88 28.78
C PRO A 675 35.41 -15.89 27.99
N ARG A 676 34.82 -14.90 27.31
CA ARG A 676 35.56 -13.93 26.47
C ARG A 676 36.45 -13.01 27.29
N ILE A 677 36.15 -12.87 28.59
CA ILE A 677 36.83 -11.95 29.50
C ILE A 677 37.83 -12.64 30.43
N LEU A 678 38.15 -13.91 30.18
CA LEU A 678 39.03 -14.72 31.02
C LEU A 678 40.30 -15.15 30.26
N PRO A 679 41.46 -15.27 30.96
CA PRO A 679 42.64 -15.90 30.39
C PRO A 679 42.39 -17.37 30.02
N GLN A 680 43.11 -17.87 29.01
CA GLN A 680 42.92 -19.25 28.51
C GLN A 680 43.14 -20.34 29.59
N THR A 681 43.89 -20.03 30.65
CA THR A 681 44.24 -20.92 31.76
C THR A 681 43.21 -20.94 32.89
N LEU A 682 42.24 -20.02 32.89
CA LEU A 682 41.25 -19.84 33.93
C LEU A 682 39.84 -20.18 33.44
N SER A 683 38.92 -20.35 34.38
CA SER A 683 37.51 -20.67 34.15
C SER A 683 36.65 -19.93 35.18
N ALA A 684 35.38 -19.68 34.86
CA ALA A 684 34.41 -19.12 35.80
C ALA A 684 33.55 -20.23 36.40
N GLU A 685 33.38 -20.22 37.72
CA GLU A 685 32.39 -21.05 38.41
C GLU A 685 31.28 -20.15 38.97
N ILE A 686 30.05 -20.32 38.46
CA ILE A 686 28.87 -19.52 38.81
C ILE A 686 27.82 -20.42 39.43
N ASP A 687 27.28 -20.02 40.58
CA ASP A 687 26.14 -20.66 41.22
C ASP A 687 24.84 -19.97 40.79
N CYS A 688 24.05 -20.67 39.96
CA CYS A 688 22.83 -20.09 39.43
C CYS A 688 21.76 -19.81 40.49
N LYS A 689 21.82 -20.45 41.67
CA LYS A 689 20.90 -20.14 42.79
C LYS A 689 21.07 -18.74 43.35
N LYS A 690 22.22 -18.10 43.09
CA LYS A 690 22.50 -16.71 43.48
C LYS A 690 21.97 -15.69 42.46
N LEU A 691 21.48 -16.15 41.30
CA LEU A 691 20.88 -15.29 40.28
C LEU A 691 19.42 -15.00 40.64
N HIS A 692 19.00 -13.76 40.40
CA HIS A 692 17.58 -13.43 40.43
C HIS A 692 16.98 -13.61 39.02
N ILE A 693 16.38 -14.77 38.76
CA ILE A 693 15.72 -15.06 37.49
C ILE A 693 14.34 -14.40 37.46
N LEU A 694 14.13 -13.45 36.55
CA LEU A 694 12.84 -12.78 36.36
C LEU A 694 11.78 -13.75 35.82
N GLU A 695 10.52 -13.51 36.17
CA GLU A 695 9.41 -14.42 35.86
C GLU A 695 9.18 -14.63 34.36
N ILE A 696 9.48 -13.63 33.52
CA ILE A 696 9.43 -13.79 32.07
C ILE A 696 10.37 -14.90 31.56
N PHE A 697 11.56 -15.07 32.15
CA PHE A 697 12.49 -16.14 31.73
C PHE A 697 11.99 -17.52 32.16
N LYS A 698 11.45 -17.64 33.38
CA LYS A 698 10.88 -18.90 33.86
C LYS A 698 9.66 -19.30 33.03
N TRP A 699 8.80 -18.33 32.70
CA TRP A 699 7.67 -18.53 31.81
C TRP A 699 8.11 -18.94 30.40
N LEU A 700 9.08 -18.25 29.80
CA LEU A 700 9.59 -18.59 28.48
C LEU A 700 10.20 -20.00 28.44
N GLN A 701 10.95 -20.37 29.49
CA GLN A 701 11.53 -21.70 29.63
C GLN A 701 10.43 -22.76 29.59
N LYS A 702 9.39 -22.59 30.41
CA LYS A 702 8.32 -23.58 30.56
C LYS A 702 7.37 -23.59 29.35
N ALA A 703 6.99 -22.43 28.82
CA ALA A 703 6.12 -22.31 27.66
C ALA A 703 6.78 -22.80 26.36
N GLY A 704 8.10 -22.68 26.26
CA GLY A 704 8.88 -23.16 25.11
C GLY A 704 9.51 -24.55 25.29
N ASP A 705 9.35 -25.19 26.45
CA ASP A 705 10.03 -26.43 26.84
C ASP A 705 11.55 -26.37 26.55
N ILE A 706 12.20 -25.31 27.01
CA ILE A 706 13.61 -25.02 26.72
C ILE A 706 14.49 -25.63 27.81
N GLU A 707 15.53 -26.37 27.40
CA GLU A 707 16.56 -26.86 28.33
C GLU A 707 17.22 -25.68 29.07
N ALA A 708 17.44 -25.80 30.39
CA ALA A 708 18.03 -24.75 31.21
C ALA A 708 19.37 -24.24 30.65
N LYS A 709 20.17 -25.14 30.08
CA LYS A 709 21.43 -24.79 29.42
C LYS A 709 21.22 -23.88 28.20
N GLU A 710 20.20 -24.14 27.39
CA GLU A 710 19.88 -23.31 26.23
C GLU A 710 19.31 -21.95 26.66
N MET A 711 18.59 -21.88 27.78
CA MET A 711 18.18 -20.60 28.39
C MET A 711 19.40 -19.74 28.72
N PHE A 712 20.40 -20.29 29.42
CA PHE A 712 21.63 -19.58 29.78
C PHE A 712 22.59 -19.30 28.60
N ARG A 713 22.38 -19.97 27.46
CA ARG A 713 23.09 -19.68 26.20
C ARG A 713 22.37 -18.62 25.36
N THR A 714 21.05 -18.61 25.36
CA THR A 714 20.28 -17.73 24.48
C THR A 714 20.04 -16.38 25.13
N PHE A 715 19.71 -16.39 26.42
CA PHE A 715 19.23 -15.24 27.15
C PHE A 715 20.18 -14.83 28.27
N ASN A 716 20.05 -13.58 28.67
CA ASN A 716 20.80 -12.98 29.76
C ASN A 716 20.27 -13.41 31.15
N CYS A 717 19.08 -14.03 31.21
CA CYS A 717 18.51 -14.67 32.40
C CYS A 717 18.52 -13.78 33.66
N GLY A 718 18.21 -12.49 33.49
CA GLY A 718 18.14 -11.51 34.59
C GLY A 718 19.46 -10.82 34.93
N ILE A 719 20.59 -11.21 34.32
CA ILE A 719 21.88 -10.53 34.46
C ILE A 719 22.19 -9.79 33.19
N GLY A 720 22.44 -8.49 33.24
CA GLY A 720 22.81 -7.72 32.05
C GLY A 720 24.31 -7.47 31.92
N MET A 721 25.06 -7.51 33.02
CA MET A 721 26.51 -7.29 33.01
C MET A 721 27.17 -8.20 34.06
N VAL A 722 28.36 -8.71 33.75
CA VAL A 722 29.20 -9.46 34.69
C VAL A 722 30.51 -8.71 34.92
N ALA A 723 30.92 -8.57 36.16
CA ALA A 723 32.20 -7.97 36.56
C ALA A 723 33.08 -8.99 37.29
N VAL A 724 34.39 -8.98 36.99
CA VAL A 724 35.40 -9.75 37.73
C VAL A 724 36.27 -8.77 38.51
N LEU A 725 36.48 -9.03 39.80
CA LEU A 725 37.21 -8.14 40.70
C LEU A 725 37.93 -8.92 41.81
N ASP A 726 38.85 -8.24 42.48
CA ASP A 726 39.52 -8.78 43.65
C ASP A 726 38.53 -8.95 44.81
N GLN A 727 38.63 -10.04 45.56
CA GLN A 727 37.73 -10.33 46.69
C GLN A 727 37.64 -9.18 47.70
N SER A 728 38.74 -8.46 47.95
CA SER A 728 38.75 -7.32 48.88
C SER A 728 37.90 -6.12 48.42
N LYS A 729 37.56 -6.05 47.13
CA LYS A 729 36.79 -4.95 46.53
C LYS A 729 35.30 -5.25 46.40
N ALA A 730 34.88 -6.51 46.59
CA ALA A 730 33.52 -6.95 46.31
C ALA A 730 32.45 -6.14 47.06
N SER A 731 32.60 -5.98 48.37
CA SER A 731 31.63 -5.25 49.20
C SER A 731 31.52 -3.77 48.81
N PHE A 732 32.64 -3.13 48.45
CA PHE A 732 32.65 -1.74 48.00
C PHE A 732 31.93 -1.59 46.66
N VAL A 733 32.28 -2.43 45.68
CA VAL A 733 31.69 -2.39 44.32
C VAL A 733 30.18 -2.67 44.36
N LEU A 734 29.74 -3.66 45.15
CA LEU A 734 28.31 -3.94 45.33
C LEU A 734 27.56 -2.71 45.88
N ALA A 735 28.10 -2.07 46.94
CA ALA A 735 27.47 -0.91 47.54
C ALA A 735 27.40 0.30 46.58
N GLU A 736 28.41 0.53 45.75
CA GLU A 736 28.38 1.62 44.76
C GLU A 736 27.35 1.36 43.64
N ILE A 737 27.20 0.11 43.19
CA ILE A 737 26.19 -0.27 42.19
C ILE A 737 24.77 -0.12 42.78
N GLU A 738 24.57 -0.52 44.04
CA GLU A 738 23.28 -0.35 44.72
C GLU A 738 22.92 1.11 44.96
N LYS A 739 23.88 1.97 45.29
CA LYS A 739 23.66 3.44 45.39
C LYS A 739 23.16 4.05 44.08
N ALA A 740 23.52 3.45 42.94
CA ALA A 740 23.04 3.87 41.62
C ALA A 740 21.66 3.26 41.26
N GLY A 741 21.00 2.55 42.19
CA GLY A 741 19.67 1.96 41.99
C GLY A 741 19.67 0.67 41.16
N ILE A 742 20.79 -0.05 41.11
CA ILE A 742 20.91 -1.31 40.39
C ILE A 742 21.25 -2.42 41.37
N HIS A 743 20.51 -3.53 41.31
CA HIS A 743 20.85 -4.71 42.09
C HIS A 743 22.04 -5.45 41.47
N ALA A 744 22.95 -5.91 42.30
CA ALA A 744 24.07 -6.74 41.90
C ALA A 744 24.31 -7.83 42.95
N TYR A 745 24.85 -8.95 42.51
CA TYR A 745 24.96 -10.16 43.32
C TYR A 745 26.36 -10.76 43.16
N GLU A 746 26.94 -11.24 44.25
CA GLU A 746 28.09 -12.14 44.16
C GLU A 746 27.61 -13.51 43.66
N ILE A 747 27.88 -13.83 42.39
CA ILE A 747 27.34 -15.02 41.73
C ILE A 747 28.35 -16.16 41.60
N GLY A 748 29.63 -15.92 41.84
CA GLY A 748 30.65 -16.92 41.60
C GLY A 748 32.07 -16.43 41.80
N LYS A 749 33.02 -17.24 41.34
CA LYS A 749 34.45 -16.94 41.42
C LYS A 749 35.25 -17.53 40.25
N ILE A 750 36.44 -16.99 40.05
CA ILE A 750 37.41 -17.50 39.08
C ILE A 750 38.13 -18.72 39.65
N CYS A 751 38.26 -19.76 38.84
CA CYS A 751 38.94 -21.00 39.20
C CYS A 751 39.92 -21.43 38.11
N LYS A 752 40.75 -22.44 38.43
CA LYS A 752 41.66 -23.04 37.45
C LYS A 752 40.85 -23.84 36.42
N LYS A 753 41.18 -23.70 35.14
CA LYS A 753 40.51 -24.46 34.07
C LYS A 753 40.76 -25.96 34.23
N SER A 754 39.69 -26.75 34.18
CA SER A 754 39.75 -28.22 34.29
C SER A 754 40.22 -28.89 33.00
N GLU A 755 40.67 -30.15 33.09
CA GLU A 755 41.08 -30.97 31.94
C GLU A 755 39.99 -31.13 30.86
N SER A 756 38.71 -30.98 31.24
CA SER A 756 37.57 -30.99 30.32
C SER A 756 37.51 -29.79 29.37
N GLY A 757 38.42 -28.81 29.51
CA GLY A 757 38.57 -27.67 28.59
C GLY A 757 37.49 -26.59 28.68
N LYS A 758 36.52 -26.71 29.60
CA LYS A 758 35.39 -25.77 29.72
C LYS A 758 35.80 -24.48 30.40
N SER A 759 35.58 -23.35 29.73
CA SER A 759 35.91 -22.00 30.25
C SER A 759 34.88 -21.42 31.23
N ILE A 760 33.75 -22.11 31.43
CA ILE A 760 32.72 -21.75 32.42
C ILE A 760 32.01 -23.02 32.93
N LYS A 761 31.65 -23.00 34.22
CA LYS A 761 30.85 -24.00 34.91
C LYS A 761 29.69 -23.31 35.62
N LEU A 762 28.48 -23.55 35.11
CA LEU A 762 27.23 -23.13 35.76
C LEU A 762 26.73 -24.26 36.66
N GLN A 763 26.49 -23.96 37.94
CA GLN A 763 25.95 -24.91 38.92
C GLN A 763 24.46 -24.64 39.16
N ASN A 764 23.71 -25.69 39.51
CA ASN A 764 22.29 -25.59 39.88
C ASN A 764 21.40 -24.98 38.78
N ILE A 765 21.70 -25.23 37.49
CA ILE A 765 20.95 -24.63 36.36
C ILE A 765 19.50 -25.10 36.27
N GLU A 766 19.19 -26.32 36.70
CA GLU A 766 17.83 -26.87 36.62
C GLU A 766 16.92 -26.33 37.74
N ASP A 767 17.51 -25.79 38.81
CA ASP A 767 16.77 -25.43 40.03
C ASP A 767 16.19 -24.00 39.98
N VAL A 768 16.40 -23.23 38.90
CA VAL A 768 16.18 -21.77 38.89
C VAL A 768 15.08 -21.29 37.94
N PHE A 769 14.52 -22.18 37.12
CA PHE A 769 13.45 -21.86 36.16
C PHE A 769 12.06 -22.35 36.59
N ASP A 770 11.86 -22.75 37.85
CA ASP A 770 10.55 -23.20 38.31
C ASP A 770 9.52 -22.07 38.31
N PHE A 771 8.51 -22.21 37.45
CA PHE A 771 7.38 -21.28 37.28
C PHE A 771 6.05 -21.85 37.81
N GLY A 772 6.03 -23.12 38.25
CA GLY A 772 4.80 -23.85 38.54
C GLY A 772 3.91 -24.11 37.31
N ASP A 773 2.70 -24.64 37.55
CA ASP A 773 1.71 -24.97 36.49
C ASP A 773 0.72 -23.82 36.20
N ALA A 774 0.77 -22.73 36.97
CA ALA A 774 -0.16 -21.61 36.82
C ALA A 774 0.26 -20.68 35.67
N GLY A 775 -0.50 -20.66 34.57
CA GLY A 775 -0.35 -19.65 33.52
C GLY A 775 0.09 -20.14 32.14
N ILE A 776 0.07 -21.45 31.90
CA ILE A 776 0.38 -22.04 30.59
C ILE A 776 -0.86 -22.71 30.03
N VAL A 777 -1.64 -21.93 29.26
CA VAL A 777 -2.68 -22.47 28.39
C VAL A 777 -2.08 -22.57 26.99
N VAL A 778 -1.28 -23.61 26.74
CA VAL A 778 -0.92 -23.95 25.35
C VAL A 778 -2.16 -24.56 24.72
N GLN A 779 -2.73 -23.88 23.73
CA GLN A 779 -3.88 -24.40 23.00
C GLN A 779 -3.43 -25.64 22.20
N LYS A 780 -3.80 -26.84 22.65
CA LYS A 780 -3.47 -28.10 21.97
C LYS A 780 -4.05 -28.10 20.55
N ARG A 781 -3.26 -28.49 19.56
CA ARG A 781 -3.65 -28.55 18.14
C ARG A 781 -3.43 -29.95 17.57
N ALA A 782 -4.30 -30.35 16.65
CA ALA A 782 -4.16 -31.58 15.88
C ALA A 782 -3.21 -31.38 14.68
N ASN A 783 -2.30 -32.32 14.46
CA ASN A 783 -1.42 -32.39 13.30
C ASN A 783 -2.18 -32.95 12.09
N VAL A 784 -2.25 -32.20 11.00
CA VAL A 784 -3.05 -32.53 9.81
C VAL A 784 -2.17 -32.78 8.59
N ALA A 785 -2.48 -33.84 7.84
CA ALA A 785 -1.92 -34.05 6.50
C ALA A 785 -2.96 -33.71 5.41
N VAL A 786 -2.53 -33.02 4.35
CA VAL A 786 -3.41 -32.65 3.22
C VAL A 786 -2.97 -33.37 1.95
N PHE A 787 -3.88 -34.11 1.33
CA PHE A 787 -3.61 -34.85 0.09
C PHE A 787 -4.18 -34.12 -1.11
N ILE A 788 -3.37 -34.00 -2.17
CA ILE A 788 -3.72 -33.26 -3.39
C ILE A 788 -3.29 -34.00 -4.66
N SER A 789 -3.94 -33.71 -5.80
CA SER A 789 -3.52 -34.18 -7.13
C SER A 789 -3.36 -33.09 -8.19
N GLY A 790 -3.53 -31.81 -7.81
CA GLY A 790 -3.63 -30.69 -8.74
C GLY A 790 -3.03 -29.38 -8.23
N THR A 791 -3.69 -28.27 -8.52
CA THR A 791 -3.21 -26.91 -8.19
C THR A 791 -3.30 -26.56 -6.70
N GLY A 792 -4.05 -27.33 -5.92
CA GLY A 792 -4.19 -27.16 -4.47
C GLY A 792 -5.06 -25.97 -4.04
N SER A 793 -6.10 -25.62 -4.80
CA SER A 793 -7.01 -24.52 -4.44
C SER A 793 -7.68 -24.73 -3.07
N ASN A 794 -8.26 -25.91 -2.82
CA ASN A 794 -8.80 -26.29 -1.50
C ASN A 794 -7.71 -26.30 -0.40
N MET A 795 -6.52 -26.83 -0.70
CA MET A 795 -5.39 -26.87 0.23
C MET A 795 -4.97 -25.47 0.72
N ILE A 796 -4.95 -24.46 -0.15
CA ILE A 796 -4.60 -23.08 0.27
C ILE A 796 -5.54 -22.57 1.36
N ASN A 797 -6.84 -22.83 1.24
CA ASN A 797 -7.81 -22.40 2.25
C ASN A 797 -7.63 -23.14 3.58
N LEU A 798 -7.27 -24.42 3.54
CA LEU A 798 -6.91 -25.18 4.75
C LEU A 798 -5.65 -24.59 5.42
N ILE A 799 -4.61 -24.26 4.64
CA ILE A 799 -3.38 -23.64 5.17
C ILE A 799 -3.66 -22.27 5.78
N ASN A 800 -4.48 -21.45 5.12
CA ASN A 800 -4.86 -20.14 5.64
C ASN A 800 -5.56 -20.24 7.00
N LEU A 801 -6.48 -21.21 7.16
CA LEU A 801 -7.13 -21.45 8.45
C LEU A 801 -6.13 -21.92 9.50
N ALA A 802 -5.29 -22.91 9.19
CA ALA A 802 -4.33 -23.48 10.12
C ALA A 802 -3.24 -22.48 10.55
N SER A 803 -3.01 -21.43 9.76
CA SER A 803 -2.10 -20.34 10.09
C SER A 803 -2.66 -19.38 11.15
N ASN A 804 -3.97 -19.44 11.45
CA ASN A 804 -4.58 -18.63 12.49
C ASN A 804 -4.15 -19.12 13.90
N PRO A 805 -3.64 -18.25 14.79
CA PRO A 805 -3.29 -18.61 16.17
C PRO A 805 -4.42 -19.26 16.98
N SER A 806 -5.70 -19.01 16.65
CA SER A 806 -6.84 -19.60 17.35
C SER A 806 -7.28 -20.97 16.80
N SER A 807 -6.65 -21.45 15.72
CA SER A 807 -6.96 -22.73 15.06
C SER A 807 -6.60 -23.90 15.96
N HIS A 808 -7.42 -24.96 15.94
CA HIS A 808 -7.10 -26.23 16.60
C HIS A 808 -6.32 -27.17 15.67
N CYS A 809 -5.94 -26.71 14.48
CA CYS A 809 -5.21 -27.47 13.46
C CYS A 809 -3.82 -26.89 13.22
N THR A 810 -2.86 -27.77 12.95
CA THR A 810 -1.56 -27.45 12.36
C THR A 810 -1.32 -28.35 11.16
N ILE A 811 -1.16 -27.80 9.95
CA ILE A 811 -0.83 -28.61 8.78
C ILE A 811 0.66 -28.94 8.82
N ARG A 812 0.98 -30.23 8.92
CA ARG A 812 2.36 -30.73 9.02
C ARG A 812 2.91 -31.25 7.70
N LEU A 813 2.03 -31.77 6.84
CA LEU A 813 2.45 -32.46 5.64
C LEU A 813 1.46 -32.26 4.50
N VAL A 814 1.98 -31.96 3.31
CA VAL A 814 1.23 -32.06 2.04
C VAL A 814 1.77 -33.25 1.25
N ILE A 815 0.90 -34.20 0.89
CA ILE A 815 1.26 -35.32 0.01
C ILE A 815 0.59 -35.12 -1.34
N CYS A 816 1.38 -35.18 -2.41
CA CYS A 816 0.87 -35.22 -3.77
C CYS A 816 1.22 -36.52 -4.48
N ASN A 817 0.31 -37.02 -5.30
CA ASN A 817 0.55 -38.18 -6.16
C ASN A 817 1.08 -37.84 -7.57
N LYS A 818 1.33 -36.56 -7.84
CA LYS A 818 1.87 -36.07 -9.11
C LYS A 818 3.06 -35.14 -8.87
N PRO A 819 4.24 -35.41 -9.45
CA PRO A 819 5.44 -34.60 -9.20
C PRO A 819 5.33 -33.18 -9.78
N GLU A 820 4.63 -33.03 -10.90
CA GLU A 820 4.42 -31.77 -11.63
C GLU A 820 3.30 -30.89 -11.03
N ALA A 821 2.70 -31.28 -9.90
CA ALA A 821 1.57 -30.55 -9.34
C ALA A 821 2.01 -29.21 -8.74
N LYS A 822 1.48 -28.10 -9.28
CA LYS A 822 1.69 -26.73 -8.76
C LYS A 822 1.35 -26.58 -7.26
N GLY A 823 0.51 -27.45 -6.71
CA GLY A 823 0.21 -27.45 -5.27
C GLY A 823 1.43 -27.74 -4.38
N LEU A 824 2.41 -28.53 -4.84
CA LEU A 824 3.64 -28.80 -4.07
C LEU A 824 4.48 -27.54 -3.87
N GLU A 825 4.66 -26.75 -4.94
CA GLU A 825 5.37 -25.46 -4.90
C GLU A 825 4.66 -24.49 -3.95
N ARG A 826 3.34 -24.34 -4.11
CA ARG A 826 2.50 -23.45 -3.28
C ARG A 826 2.54 -23.79 -1.79
N ALA A 827 2.68 -25.07 -1.44
CA ALA A 827 2.83 -25.51 -0.06
C ALA A 827 4.21 -25.13 0.51
N ARG A 828 5.28 -25.35 -0.26
CA ARG A 828 6.66 -25.01 0.14
C ARG A 828 6.88 -23.51 0.28
N GLU A 829 6.30 -22.70 -0.61
CA GLU A 829 6.30 -21.22 -0.50
C GLU A 829 5.68 -20.72 0.81
N ARG A 830 4.80 -21.52 1.43
CA ARG A 830 4.13 -21.21 2.71
C ARG A 830 4.81 -21.89 3.90
N GLY A 831 5.99 -22.45 3.71
CA GLY A 831 6.77 -23.10 4.76
C GLY A 831 6.22 -24.46 5.22
N ILE A 832 5.32 -25.08 4.44
CA ILE A 832 4.77 -26.40 4.76
C ILE A 832 5.58 -27.48 4.05
N GLU A 833 5.92 -28.55 4.78
CA GLU A 833 6.59 -29.70 4.20
C GLU A 833 5.70 -30.37 3.14
N ALA A 834 6.23 -30.56 1.93
CA ALA A 834 5.48 -31.11 0.82
C ALA A 834 6.28 -32.18 0.06
N ILE A 835 5.73 -33.40 0.03
CA ILE A 835 6.36 -34.57 -0.60
C ILE A 835 5.51 -35.09 -1.76
N CYS A 836 6.19 -35.63 -2.77
CA CYS A 836 5.54 -36.34 -3.87
C CYS A 836 5.75 -37.84 -3.69
N ILE A 837 4.65 -38.59 -3.58
CA ILE A 837 4.67 -40.05 -3.64
C ILE A 837 3.89 -40.42 -4.91
N PRO A 838 4.55 -40.71 -6.04
CA PRO A 838 3.85 -41.06 -7.27
C PRO A 838 3.12 -42.40 -7.10
N HIS A 839 1.97 -42.53 -7.75
CA HIS A 839 1.23 -43.80 -7.76
C HIS A 839 2.00 -44.84 -8.60
N GLY A 840 2.18 -46.04 -8.04
CA GLY A 840 2.72 -47.20 -8.76
C GLY A 840 1.62 -48.15 -9.21
N ASP A 841 2.02 -49.28 -9.80
CA ASP A 841 1.11 -50.35 -10.23
C ASP A 841 0.42 -51.04 -9.04
N ASP A 842 1.12 -51.13 -7.91
CA ASP A 842 0.60 -51.71 -6.66
C ASP A 842 0.09 -50.62 -5.71
N ARG A 843 -1.22 -50.67 -5.41
CA ARG A 843 -1.89 -49.72 -4.51
C ARG A 843 -1.48 -49.89 -3.05
N HIS A 844 -1.23 -51.11 -2.59
CA HIS A 844 -0.85 -51.37 -1.19
C HIS A 844 0.55 -50.82 -0.91
N VAL A 845 1.51 -51.03 -1.82
CA VAL A 845 2.86 -50.47 -1.69
C VAL A 845 2.84 -48.94 -1.70
N PHE A 846 1.98 -48.35 -2.54
CA PHE A 846 1.78 -46.90 -2.59
C PHE A 846 1.24 -46.33 -1.27
N GLU A 847 0.20 -46.94 -0.73
CA GLU A 847 -0.47 -46.48 0.50
C GLU A 847 0.34 -46.78 1.77
N GLU A 848 1.13 -47.85 1.80
CA GLU A 848 2.02 -48.15 2.91
C GLU A 848 3.14 -47.09 3.03
N LYS A 849 3.71 -46.62 1.91
CA LYS A 849 4.66 -45.50 1.93
C LYS A 849 4.04 -44.22 2.50
N ILE A 850 2.79 -43.94 2.10
CA ILE A 850 2.04 -42.82 2.66
C ILE A 850 1.88 -42.99 4.17
N HIS A 851 1.44 -44.17 4.63
CA HIS A 851 1.25 -44.45 6.06
C HIS A 851 2.52 -44.22 6.88
N GLN A 852 3.68 -44.69 6.41
CA GLN A 852 4.95 -44.48 7.11
C GLN A 852 5.32 -43.00 7.25
N GLU A 853 5.09 -42.19 6.21
CA GLU A 853 5.36 -40.75 6.27
C GLU A 853 4.41 -40.00 7.20
N LEU A 854 3.17 -40.48 7.35
CA LEU A 854 2.20 -39.94 8.30
C LEU A 854 2.56 -40.27 9.76
N ILE A 855 2.92 -41.52 10.05
CA ILE A 855 3.33 -41.94 11.40
C ILE A 855 4.60 -41.21 11.83
N LYS A 856 5.59 -41.06 10.93
CA LYS A 856 6.84 -40.36 11.20
C LYS A 856 6.65 -38.90 11.66
N ARG A 857 5.51 -38.27 11.34
CA ARG A 857 5.22 -36.85 11.64
C ARG A 857 4.06 -36.68 12.62
N ASP A 858 3.70 -37.75 13.33
CA ASP A 858 2.63 -37.75 14.33
C ASP A 858 1.33 -37.12 13.80
N ILE A 859 0.91 -37.51 12.59
CA ILE A 859 -0.32 -37.00 11.99
C ILE A 859 -1.55 -37.56 12.71
N ASP A 860 -2.46 -36.68 13.11
CA ASP A 860 -3.71 -37.03 13.78
C ASP A 860 -4.82 -37.41 12.79
N PHE A 861 -4.99 -36.64 11.71
CA PHE A 861 -5.98 -36.92 10.67
C PHE A 861 -5.61 -36.32 9.30
N ILE A 862 -6.33 -36.77 8.26
CA ILE A 862 -6.05 -36.53 6.84
C ILE A 862 -7.20 -35.75 6.18
N CYS A 863 -6.88 -34.73 5.39
CA CYS A 863 -7.80 -34.00 4.53
C CYS A 863 -7.53 -34.29 3.05
N LEU A 864 -8.50 -34.87 2.35
CA LEU A 864 -8.45 -35.06 0.90
C LEU A 864 -8.96 -33.80 0.19
N ALA A 865 -8.04 -32.97 -0.32
CA ALA A 865 -8.33 -31.68 -0.94
C ALA A 865 -8.17 -31.76 -2.46
N GLY A 866 -9.05 -32.54 -3.11
CA GLY A 866 -8.94 -32.84 -4.54
C GLY A 866 -7.88 -33.90 -4.84
N PHE A 867 -7.85 -34.96 -4.02
CA PHE A 867 -7.00 -36.13 -4.22
C PHE A 867 -7.72 -37.13 -5.15
N MET A 868 -7.28 -37.19 -6.41
CA MET A 868 -7.98 -37.90 -7.50
C MET A 868 -7.68 -39.41 -7.50
N ARG A 869 -7.66 -40.05 -6.33
CA ARG A 869 -7.40 -41.49 -6.14
C ARG A 869 -8.32 -42.05 -5.06
N ILE A 870 -8.83 -43.25 -5.32
CA ILE A 870 -9.59 -44.03 -4.32
C ILE A 870 -8.58 -44.76 -3.44
N LEU A 871 -8.68 -44.56 -2.14
CA LEU A 871 -7.89 -45.25 -1.12
C LEU A 871 -8.43 -46.66 -0.89
N THR A 872 -7.58 -47.64 -0.59
CA THR A 872 -8.03 -49.02 -0.34
C THR A 872 -8.77 -49.16 1.00
N GLY A 873 -9.55 -50.24 1.12
CA GLY A 873 -10.19 -50.64 2.38
C GLY A 873 -9.19 -50.80 3.53
N GLU A 874 -8.01 -51.34 3.27
CA GLU A 874 -6.96 -51.51 4.28
C GLU A 874 -6.49 -50.16 4.84
N PHE A 875 -6.23 -49.17 3.96
CA PHE A 875 -5.78 -47.85 4.39
C PHE A 875 -6.87 -47.07 5.12
N THR A 876 -8.11 -47.13 4.63
CA THR A 876 -9.25 -46.47 5.28
C THR A 876 -9.56 -47.07 6.65
N GLN A 877 -9.33 -48.38 6.85
CA GLN A 877 -9.42 -49.02 8.17
C GLN A 877 -8.27 -48.60 9.11
N LYS A 878 -7.03 -48.52 8.63
CA LYS A 878 -5.87 -48.02 9.40
C LYS A 878 -6.10 -46.60 9.93
N TRP A 879 -6.81 -45.77 9.17
CA TRP A 879 -7.15 -44.37 9.51
C TRP A 879 -8.66 -44.16 9.71
N ALA A 880 -9.35 -45.15 10.26
CA ALA A 880 -10.79 -45.08 10.46
C ALA A 880 -11.19 -43.82 11.26
N ASN A 881 -12.22 -43.10 10.79
CA ASN A 881 -12.68 -41.82 11.34
C ASN A 881 -11.61 -40.71 11.40
N ARG A 882 -10.52 -40.85 10.65
CA ARG A 882 -9.41 -39.88 10.59
C ARG A 882 -9.09 -39.44 9.15
N ILE A 883 -9.98 -39.71 8.20
CA ILE A 883 -9.86 -39.20 6.84
C ILE A 883 -11.14 -38.46 6.48
N ILE A 884 -11.03 -37.21 6.08
CA ILE A 884 -12.14 -36.41 5.57
C ILE A 884 -11.92 -36.02 4.12
N ASN A 885 -13.00 -36.01 3.35
CA ASN A 885 -13.01 -35.61 1.94
C ASN A 885 -14.08 -34.55 1.71
N ILE A 886 -13.86 -33.71 0.69
CA ILE A 886 -14.90 -32.83 0.15
C ILE A 886 -15.26 -33.25 -1.27
N HIS A 887 -16.55 -33.46 -1.50
CA HIS A 887 -17.12 -33.98 -2.74
C HIS A 887 -18.05 -32.95 -3.40
N PRO A 888 -17.96 -32.71 -4.73
CA PRO A 888 -18.71 -31.66 -5.42
C PRO A 888 -20.16 -32.07 -5.76
N SER A 889 -20.88 -32.61 -4.78
CA SER A 889 -22.30 -32.94 -4.86
C SER A 889 -22.90 -33.10 -3.46
N LEU A 890 -24.22 -32.99 -3.35
CA LEU A 890 -24.97 -33.38 -2.15
C LEU A 890 -25.11 -34.91 -2.10
N LEU A 891 -24.22 -35.58 -1.38
CA LEU A 891 -24.30 -37.02 -1.17
C LEU A 891 -25.58 -37.37 -0.38
N PRO A 892 -26.26 -38.48 -0.72
CA PRO A 892 -25.83 -39.56 -1.62
C PRO A 892 -26.21 -39.40 -3.10
N SER A 893 -26.73 -38.26 -3.55
CA SER A 893 -27.40 -38.14 -4.86
C SER A 893 -26.51 -38.42 -6.07
N PHE A 894 -25.32 -37.80 -6.15
CA PHE A 894 -24.38 -38.02 -7.26
C PHE A 894 -22.98 -38.37 -6.72
N LYS A 895 -22.65 -39.66 -6.69
CA LYS A 895 -21.35 -40.19 -6.28
C LYS A 895 -20.35 -40.20 -7.45
N GLY A 896 -19.06 -40.22 -7.14
CA GLY A 896 -17.98 -40.40 -8.12
C GLY A 896 -17.56 -39.13 -8.85
N LYS A 897 -16.57 -39.28 -9.73
CA LYS A 897 -15.83 -38.15 -10.35
C LYS A 897 -16.66 -37.24 -11.27
N ASP A 898 -17.78 -37.73 -11.81
CA ASP A 898 -18.61 -37.03 -12.80
C ASP A 898 -19.87 -36.39 -12.17
N ALA A 899 -19.84 -36.15 -10.85
CA ALA A 899 -21.01 -35.74 -10.07
C ALA A 899 -21.67 -34.43 -10.55
N VAL A 900 -20.87 -33.43 -10.95
CA VAL A 900 -21.39 -32.14 -11.47
C VAL A 900 -22.14 -32.34 -12.79
N LYS A 901 -21.56 -33.14 -13.69
CA LYS A 901 -22.16 -33.47 -14.98
C LYS A 901 -23.48 -34.24 -14.80
N LEU A 902 -23.51 -35.23 -13.91
CA LEU A 902 -24.72 -35.98 -13.58
C LEU A 902 -25.83 -35.10 -12.98
N ALA A 903 -25.46 -34.10 -12.16
CA ALA A 903 -26.43 -33.15 -11.62
C ALA A 903 -27.11 -32.32 -12.71
N LEU A 904 -26.34 -31.85 -13.70
CA LEU A 904 -26.87 -31.12 -14.86
C LEU A 904 -27.74 -32.02 -15.74
N GLU A 905 -27.28 -33.24 -16.05
CA GLU A 905 -28.05 -34.20 -16.86
C GLU A 905 -29.37 -34.60 -16.20
N ALA A 906 -29.40 -34.66 -14.86
CA ALA A 906 -30.61 -34.93 -14.09
C ALA A 906 -31.56 -33.72 -13.99
N GLY A 907 -31.13 -32.53 -14.41
CA GLY A 907 -31.95 -31.32 -14.39
C GLY A 907 -32.34 -30.85 -12.98
N VAL A 908 -31.53 -31.15 -11.97
CA VAL A 908 -31.83 -30.73 -10.59
C VAL A 908 -31.74 -29.21 -10.47
N LYS A 909 -32.54 -28.61 -9.58
CA LYS A 909 -32.50 -27.16 -9.29
C LYS A 909 -31.58 -26.78 -8.13
N ILE A 910 -31.13 -27.77 -7.37
CA ILE A 910 -30.25 -27.59 -6.22
C ILE A 910 -29.22 -28.71 -6.22
N THR A 911 -27.95 -28.33 -6.08
CA THR A 911 -26.83 -29.25 -5.79
C THR A 911 -25.94 -28.59 -4.73
N GLY A 912 -24.66 -28.97 -4.61
CA GLY A 912 -23.79 -28.43 -3.59
C GLY A 912 -22.49 -29.20 -3.45
N CYS A 913 -21.89 -29.10 -2.27
CA CYS A 913 -20.75 -29.90 -1.87
C CYS A 913 -21.02 -30.61 -0.54
N THR A 914 -20.41 -31.78 -0.35
CA THR A 914 -20.49 -32.56 0.87
C THR A 914 -19.10 -32.80 1.43
N ALA A 915 -18.90 -32.46 2.70
CA ALA A 915 -17.75 -32.93 3.46
C ALA A 915 -18.14 -34.12 4.32
N HIS A 916 -17.39 -35.21 4.20
CA HIS A 916 -17.71 -36.48 4.86
C HIS A 916 -16.44 -37.21 5.29
N PHE A 917 -16.58 -38.15 6.23
CA PHE A 917 -15.53 -39.12 6.51
C PHE A 917 -15.39 -40.10 5.35
N VAL A 918 -14.16 -40.52 5.03
CA VAL A 918 -13.92 -41.52 3.99
C VAL A 918 -14.15 -42.92 4.55
N SER A 919 -14.87 -43.74 3.79
CA SER A 919 -15.12 -45.17 4.06
C SER A 919 -14.59 -46.03 2.92
N GLU A 920 -14.60 -47.35 3.11
CA GLU A 920 -14.22 -48.30 2.06
C GLU A 920 -15.12 -48.19 0.81
N GLU A 921 -16.43 -48.03 1.00
CA GLU A 921 -17.32 -47.67 -0.10
C GLU A 921 -17.14 -46.19 -0.47
N VAL A 922 -16.94 -45.92 -1.77
CA VAL A 922 -16.73 -44.59 -2.33
C VAL A 922 -17.92 -43.69 -2.02
N ASP A 923 -17.63 -42.51 -1.48
CA ASP A 923 -18.61 -41.45 -1.17
C ASP A 923 -19.81 -41.91 -0.30
N ALA A 924 -19.57 -42.89 0.58
CA ALA A 924 -20.61 -43.47 1.45
C ALA A 924 -20.41 -43.20 2.94
N GLY A 925 -19.32 -42.53 3.33
CA GLY A 925 -19.01 -42.32 4.73
C GLY A 925 -19.87 -41.23 5.37
N LYS A 926 -19.80 -41.15 6.71
CA LYS A 926 -20.65 -40.27 7.52
C LYS A 926 -20.45 -38.81 7.11
N ILE A 927 -21.54 -38.15 6.74
CA ILE A 927 -21.58 -36.72 6.39
C ILE A 927 -21.28 -35.88 7.63
N ILE A 928 -20.38 -34.90 7.48
CA ILE A 928 -20.03 -33.93 8.52
C ILE A 928 -20.75 -32.60 8.27
N ALA A 929 -20.72 -32.13 7.02
CA ALA A 929 -21.39 -30.90 6.61
C ALA A 929 -21.74 -30.94 5.12
N GLN A 930 -22.78 -30.19 4.74
CA GLN A 930 -23.17 -29.94 3.36
C GLN A 930 -23.47 -28.46 3.19
N ASP A 931 -23.17 -27.92 2.02
CA ASP A 931 -23.59 -26.57 1.61
C ASP A 931 -24.15 -26.66 0.20
N VAL A 932 -25.15 -25.82 -0.10
CA VAL A 932 -25.99 -25.93 -1.29
C VAL A 932 -25.72 -24.78 -2.26
N VAL A 933 -25.93 -25.05 -3.54
CA VAL A 933 -25.95 -24.07 -4.63
C VAL A 933 -27.20 -24.27 -5.48
N ALA A 934 -27.76 -23.17 -5.97
CA ALA A 934 -28.81 -23.20 -6.97
C ALA A 934 -28.21 -23.58 -8.34
N VAL A 935 -28.93 -24.41 -9.09
CA VAL A 935 -28.61 -24.74 -10.49
C VAL A 935 -29.56 -23.94 -11.37
N GLU A 936 -28.99 -22.99 -12.10
CA GLU A 936 -29.74 -22.10 -13.01
C GLU A 936 -29.94 -22.77 -14.38
N ASP A 937 -30.97 -22.35 -15.11
CA ASP A 937 -31.29 -22.93 -16.43
C ASP A 937 -30.17 -22.77 -17.48
N ASN A 938 -29.28 -21.81 -17.27
CA ASN A 938 -28.14 -21.52 -18.13
C ASN A 938 -26.80 -22.02 -17.58
N ASP A 939 -26.78 -22.76 -16.47
CA ASP A 939 -25.55 -23.35 -15.93
C ASP A 939 -25.03 -24.47 -16.85
N ASP A 940 -23.73 -24.42 -17.13
CA ASP A 940 -22.94 -25.49 -17.71
C ASP A 940 -22.02 -26.14 -16.66
N GLU A 941 -21.31 -27.22 -17.02
CA GLU A 941 -20.46 -27.95 -16.07
C GLU A 941 -19.39 -27.05 -15.42
N LYS A 942 -18.86 -26.08 -16.16
CA LYS A 942 -17.80 -25.19 -15.69
C LYS A 942 -18.34 -24.15 -14.70
N THR A 943 -19.45 -23.52 -15.04
CA THR A 943 -20.11 -22.49 -14.21
C THR A 943 -20.69 -23.10 -12.94
N LEU A 944 -21.33 -24.27 -13.04
CA LEU A 944 -21.83 -24.99 -11.86
C LEU A 944 -20.69 -25.48 -10.97
N HIS A 945 -19.62 -26.04 -11.54
CA HIS A 945 -18.45 -26.45 -10.77
C HIS A 945 -17.79 -25.27 -10.04
N ALA A 946 -17.74 -24.08 -10.66
CA ALA A 946 -17.21 -22.88 -10.02
C ALA A 946 -18.06 -22.45 -8.80
N LYS A 947 -19.40 -22.47 -8.90
CA LYS A 947 -20.30 -22.20 -7.78
C LYS A 947 -20.09 -23.20 -6.63
N ILE A 948 -20.00 -24.48 -6.96
CA ILE A 948 -19.75 -25.55 -5.97
C ILE A 948 -18.38 -25.35 -5.31
N GLN A 949 -17.34 -25.05 -6.10
CA GLN A 949 -15.98 -24.84 -5.60
C GLN A 949 -15.87 -23.65 -4.65
N GLU A 950 -16.64 -22.57 -4.86
CA GLU A 950 -16.73 -21.48 -3.89
C GLU A 950 -17.25 -21.96 -2.52
N LYS A 951 -18.27 -22.83 -2.53
CA LYS A 951 -18.77 -23.46 -1.31
C LYS A 951 -17.74 -24.38 -0.68
N GLU A 952 -17.01 -25.17 -1.47
CA GLU A 952 -15.94 -26.02 -0.99
C GLU A 952 -14.85 -25.24 -0.25
N HIS A 953 -14.38 -24.14 -0.86
CA HIS A 953 -13.36 -23.26 -0.30
C HIS A 953 -13.78 -22.69 1.07
N SER A 954 -15.07 -22.45 1.27
CA SER A 954 -15.60 -21.90 2.52
C SER A 954 -15.92 -22.97 3.57
N MET A 955 -16.38 -24.15 3.15
CA MET A 955 -16.89 -25.20 4.04
C MET A 955 -15.77 -26.11 4.54
N PHE A 956 -14.84 -26.52 3.67
CA PHE A 956 -13.84 -27.53 4.03
C PHE A 956 -12.92 -27.12 5.20
N PRO A 957 -12.45 -25.85 5.27
CA PRO A 957 -11.70 -25.39 6.43
C PRO A 957 -12.50 -25.47 7.73
N LYS A 958 -13.80 -25.13 7.72
CA LYS A 958 -14.67 -25.21 8.91
C LYS A 958 -14.81 -26.66 9.38
N VAL A 959 -14.93 -27.60 8.46
CA VAL A 959 -15.00 -29.04 8.76
C VAL A 959 -13.69 -29.53 9.37
N MET A 960 -12.55 -29.15 8.79
CA MET A 960 -11.23 -29.49 9.33
C MET A 960 -11.11 -29.02 10.79
N GLU A 961 -11.55 -27.80 11.10
CA GLU A 961 -11.55 -27.26 12.46
C GLU A 961 -12.47 -28.02 13.41
N ILE A 962 -13.66 -28.42 12.96
CA ILE A 962 -14.60 -29.23 13.77
C ILE A 962 -13.97 -30.58 14.14
N VAL A 963 -13.36 -31.25 13.18
CA VAL A 963 -12.71 -32.55 13.39
C VAL A 963 -11.49 -32.41 14.30
N ALA A 964 -10.67 -31.38 14.10
CA ALA A 964 -9.53 -31.11 14.97
C ALA A 964 -9.95 -30.82 16.41
N LYS A 965 -11.03 -30.06 16.63
CA LYS A 965 -11.59 -29.85 17.98
C LYS A 965 -12.00 -31.16 18.63
N SER A 966 -12.72 -32.02 17.91
CA SER A 966 -13.10 -33.34 18.42
C SER A 966 -11.89 -34.17 18.83
N ILE A 967 -10.82 -34.19 18.02
CA ILE A 967 -9.58 -34.91 18.35
C ILE A 967 -8.84 -34.28 19.54
N VAL A 968 -8.73 -32.95 19.58
CA VAL A 968 -8.01 -32.22 20.63
C VAL A 968 -8.70 -32.38 21.99
N PHE A 969 -10.03 -32.28 22.02
CA PHE A 969 -10.83 -32.31 23.24
C PHE A 969 -11.40 -33.69 23.58
N GLY A 970 -11.25 -34.68 22.69
CA GLY A 970 -11.78 -36.04 22.88
C GLY A 970 -13.32 -36.12 22.88
N ILE A 971 -13.98 -35.29 22.06
CA ILE A 971 -15.46 -35.14 21.99
C ILE A 971 -16.03 -35.96 20.84
#